data_AF-A0A166SV46-F1
#
_entry.id   AF-A0A166SV46-F1
#
_cell.length_a   1.000
_cell.length_b   1.000
_cell.length_c   1.000
_cell.angle_alpha   90.00
_cell.angle_beta   90.00
_cell.angle_gamma   90.00
#
_symmetry.space_group_name_H-M   'P 1'
#
loop_
_entity.id
_entity.type
_entity.pdbx_description
1 polymer ?
#
loop_
_entity_poly.entity_id
_entity_poly.type
_entity_poly.pdbx_seq_one_letter_code
_entity_poly.pdbx_strand_id
1 'polypeptide(L)'
;MYARTHGKTPFVIYQGSWNVMDRDFERDIIPMARAEGMALAPWNVLAAGKFRTDAEEEVRRKSGEKGRNGWAPTWERNETERKISTALEKIAKEVGTEHISAVAIAYVMHKAPYVFPVVGGRKIEHLLGNIEALDISLSAEQIAYLESILPFEPGFPHNMIGDGTQNHKFFDTDGTIDRVPILQAITPAQRNDSQPTLVNAKAIAERWLKDFSDAVVSGDPHALVSKTFLPNGWLRDVLIFTWDSRSLHGHDKITAYLQKTLPSARITKIVLDETPGLIPSFFPSPFGQGVELSFRFETPIAFGRGLARLVAEEPFATMRALSVFVVMDDLKGHEEAGCDNGLFGGHTITWNEVMDERRARIENDPEVLIIGGGQSGVHVAARFKQMNIPTLVVEKNQRIGDNWRKRYPTLSLHTPKTYSSLLYQPYPHNYPLFVPRDKVADSLEHYAVVQELICWTNSQALPGAQYDPESKRWMIQVERNGTKVTLRPFHIVLATGAHGSPYIPTIPNSAKFRGETLHTSQFLGGQKFAGMRVVVLGAGNSSADICQDLSFRGAASVTMVQRSKTCVISARKSKLDFEIGYPADRPVEISDFKRAATPIGLVRQMSIATADQAIAADKDMLDGLQKAGLKLYRGDDNSGVGILYFSRGGGYWIDVGCADLIASGKVAVKQGTEPTSFTETGLLFSDRSELEVDAVIYATGYSSWRDHMKKIFGNEVIDSTKEMWGLDEEDEIRGAYRPTGHPALWYAAGDFADSRFASKQMALHIKAALLNLKKPQ
;
A
#
# COMPACT_ATOMS: atom_id res chain seq x y z
N MET A 1 -41.87 -13.04 11.61
CA MET A 1 -42.58 -12.42 12.77
C MET A 1 -42.10 -12.86 14.17
N TYR A 2 -42.19 -14.15 14.56
CA TYR A 2 -41.85 -14.61 15.93
C TYR A 2 -40.44 -14.20 16.41
N ALA A 3 -39.42 -14.36 15.55
CA ALA A 3 -38.05 -14.01 15.89
C ALA A 3 -37.88 -12.51 16.20
N ARG A 4 -38.45 -11.64 15.37
CA ARG A 4 -38.43 -10.17 15.56
C ARG A 4 -39.16 -9.75 16.84
N THR A 5 -40.32 -10.35 17.13
CA THR A 5 -41.11 -9.98 18.33
C THR A 5 -40.52 -10.48 19.64
N HIS A 6 -39.59 -11.45 19.60
CA HIS A 6 -38.96 -12.02 20.79
C HIS A 6 -37.44 -11.72 20.86
N GLY A 7 -36.93 -10.79 20.04
CA GLY A 7 -35.50 -10.45 20.01
C GLY A 7 -34.56 -11.60 19.63
N LYS A 8 -35.07 -12.61 18.90
CA LYS A 8 -34.28 -13.76 18.43
C LYS A 8 -33.75 -13.52 17.02
N THR A 9 -32.66 -14.20 16.68
CA THR A 9 -32.07 -14.16 15.33
C THR A 9 -33.07 -14.65 14.27
N PRO A 10 -33.38 -13.85 13.23
CA PRO A 10 -34.22 -14.28 12.12
C PRO A 10 -33.55 -15.36 11.27
N PHE A 11 -34.35 -16.16 10.56
CA PHE A 11 -33.83 -16.96 9.45
C PHE A 11 -33.35 -16.03 8.33
N VAL A 12 -32.20 -16.36 7.74
CA VAL A 12 -31.55 -15.51 6.73
C VAL A 12 -31.51 -16.13 5.33
N ILE A 13 -31.83 -17.42 5.21
CA ILE A 13 -31.80 -18.14 3.93
C ILE A 13 -32.83 -19.28 3.90
N TYR A 14 -33.50 -19.46 2.75
CA TYR A 14 -34.39 -20.59 2.49
C TYR A 14 -33.77 -21.53 1.45
N GLN A 15 -33.68 -22.82 1.75
CA GLN A 15 -33.18 -23.85 0.83
C GLN A 15 -34.35 -24.72 0.32
N GLY A 16 -34.51 -24.86 -1.01
CA GLY A 16 -35.58 -25.68 -1.60
C GLY A 16 -35.35 -26.04 -3.07
N SER A 17 -36.24 -26.81 -3.67
CA SER A 17 -36.13 -27.23 -5.07
C SER A 17 -36.66 -26.14 -5.99
N TRP A 18 -35.85 -25.72 -6.97
CA TRP A 18 -36.25 -24.74 -7.99
C TRP A 18 -35.40 -24.94 -9.23
N ASN A 19 -36.05 -24.92 -10.39
CA ASN A 19 -35.44 -24.86 -11.71
C ASN A 19 -36.45 -24.33 -12.73
N VAL A 20 -36.05 -24.19 -14.00
CA VAL A 20 -36.91 -23.66 -15.08
C VAL A 20 -38.17 -24.50 -15.36
N MET A 21 -38.22 -25.77 -14.94
CA MET A 21 -39.41 -26.63 -15.03
C MET A 21 -40.27 -26.57 -13.77
N ASP A 22 -39.63 -26.69 -12.60
CA ASP A 22 -40.29 -26.76 -11.30
C ASP A 22 -40.33 -25.36 -10.66
N ARG A 23 -41.34 -24.58 -11.03
CA ARG A 23 -41.46 -23.15 -10.71
C ARG A 23 -42.34 -22.82 -9.50
N ASP A 24 -42.81 -23.82 -8.75
CA ASP A 24 -43.61 -23.61 -7.52
C ASP A 24 -42.93 -22.71 -6.49
N PHE A 25 -41.59 -22.69 -6.51
CA PHE A 25 -40.76 -21.80 -5.71
C PHE A 25 -41.08 -20.31 -5.95
N GLU A 26 -41.49 -19.94 -7.16
CA GLU A 26 -41.84 -18.58 -7.56
C GLU A 26 -43.18 -18.12 -6.97
N ARG A 27 -44.09 -19.06 -6.65
CA ARG A 27 -45.42 -18.75 -6.13
C ARG A 27 -45.38 -18.13 -4.75
N ASP A 28 -44.84 -18.86 -3.78
CA ASP A 28 -44.94 -18.49 -2.34
C ASP A 28 -43.58 -18.13 -1.72
N ILE A 29 -42.49 -18.78 -2.18
CA ILE A 29 -41.19 -18.69 -1.51
C ILE A 29 -40.47 -17.39 -1.88
N ILE A 30 -40.43 -17.02 -3.17
CA ILE A 30 -39.79 -15.76 -3.60
C ILE A 30 -40.48 -14.54 -2.97
N PRO A 31 -41.83 -14.41 -3.00
CA PRO A 31 -42.50 -13.28 -2.34
C PRO A 31 -42.22 -13.23 -0.83
N MET A 32 -42.24 -14.37 -0.15
CA MET A 32 -41.94 -14.46 1.28
C MET A 32 -40.49 -14.06 1.59
N ALA A 33 -39.52 -14.57 0.84
CA ALA A 33 -38.11 -14.23 1.04
C ALA A 33 -37.84 -12.74 0.82
N ARG A 34 -38.47 -12.12 -0.19
CA ARG A 34 -38.39 -10.68 -0.43
C ARG A 34 -38.97 -9.87 0.73
N ALA A 35 -40.15 -10.24 1.22
CA ALA A 35 -40.81 -9.56 2.33
C ALA A 35 -40.01 -9.67 3.64
N GLU A 36 -39.31 -10.78 3.85
CA GLU A 36 -38.55 -11.03 5.07
C GLU A 36 -37.05 -10.69 4.98
N GLY A 37 -36.57 -10.26 3.80
CA GLY A 37 -35.16 -9.93 3.56
C GLY A 37 -34.23 -11.15 3.61
N MET A 38 -34.73 -12.32 3.16
CA MET A 38 -34.02 -13.59 3.17
C MET A 38 -33.35 -13.89 1.82
N ALA A 39 -32.23 -14.61 1.87
CA ALA A 39 -31.59 -15.22 0.71
C ALA A 39 -32.29 -16.54 0.29
N LEU A 40 -31.97 -17.03 -0.90
CA LEU A 40 -32.49 -18.26 -1.48
C LEU A 40 -31.35 -19.20 -1.86
N ALA A 41 -31.42 -20.48 -1.49
CA ALA A 41 -30.43 -21.51 -1.85
C ALA A 41 -31.09 -22.69 -2.60
N PRO A 42 -31.37 -22.57 -3.90
CA PRO A 42 -32.06 -23.63 -4.62
C PRO A 42 -31.14 -24.84 -4.89
N TRP A 43 -31.59 -26.07 -4.62
CA TRP A 43 -30.75 -27.28 -4.71
C TRP A 43 -30.94 -28.17 -5.95
N ASN A 44 -31.98 -27.93 -6.74
CA ASN A 44 -32.30 -28.73 -7.94
C ASN A 44 -32.20 -27.93 -9.24
N VAL A 45 -31.32 -26.94 -9.29
CA VAL A 45 -31.23 -25.96 -10.40
C VAL A 45 -30.94 -26.62 -11.76
N LEU A 46 -30.24 -27.75 -11.76
CA LEU A 46 -29.91 -28.51 -12.98
C LEU A 46 -30.81 -29.73 -13.21
N ALA A 47 -31.95 -29.83 -12.53
CA ALA A 47 -32.88 -30.96 -12.58
C ALA A 47 -32.17 -32.31 -12.41
N ALA A 48 -31.43 -32.49 -11.32
CA ALA A 48 -30.58 -33.66 -11.07
C ALA A 48 -29.53 -33.98 -12.18
N GLY A 49 -29.12 -32.99 -12.96
CA GLY A 49 -28.17 -33.14 -14.08
C GLY A 49 -28.84 -33.63 -15.37
N LYS A 50 -30.13 -33.33 -15.53
CA LYS A 50 -30.94 -33.64 -16.71
C LYS A 50 -31.03 -32.48 -17.69
N PHE A 51 -30.59 -31.28 -17.34
CA PHE A 51 -30.33 -30.24 -18.35
C PHE A 51 -29.00 -30.54 -19.04
N ARG A 52 -29.09 -31.26 -20.15
CA ARG A 52 -27.98 -31.65 -21.03
C ARG A 52 -28.48 -31.80 -22.47
N THR A 53 -27.58 -31.77 -23.43
CA THR A 53 -27.88 -31.94 -24.87
C THR A 53 -28.12 -33.40 -25.24
N ASP A 54 -28.67 -33.66 -26.44
CA ASP A 54 -28.83 -35.01 -26.97
C ASP A 54 -27.47 -35.72 -27.19
N ALA A 55 -26.45 -34.96 -27.59
CA ALA A 55 -25.08 -35.49 -27.75
C ALA A 55 -24.50 -35.97 -26.42
N GLU A 56 -24.64 -35.18 -25.34
CA GLU A 56 -24.18 -35.55 -24.00
C GLU A 56 -24.93 -36.77 -23.44
N GLU A 57 -26.23 -36.91 -23.75
CA GLU A 57 -27.01 -38.08 -23.34
C GLU A 57 -26.58 -39.36 -24.07
N GLU A 58 -26.26 -39.28 -25.37
CA GLU A 58 -25.73 -40.41 -26.13
C GLU A 58 -24.34 -40.84 -25.63
N VAL A 59 -23.50 -39.87 -25.27
CA VAL A 59 -22.21 -40.14 -24.61
C VAL A 59 -22.40 -40.90 -23.30
N ARG A 60 -23.39 -40.52 -22.48
CA ARG A 60 -23.73 -41.25 -21.23
C ARG A 60 -24.27 -42.65 -21.48
N ARG A 61 -25.06 -42.85 -22.54
CA ARG A 61 -25.55 -44.17 -22.95
C ARG A 61 -24.38 -45.09 -23.30
N LYS A 62 -23.36 -44.58 -24.00
CA LYS A 62 -22.15 -45.32 -24.36
C LYS A 62 -21.20 -45.56 -23.19
N SER A 63 -21.07 -44.60 -22.27
CA SER A 63 -20.15 -44.71 -21.12
C SER A 63 -20.73 -45.50 -19.94
N GLY A 64 -22.05 -45.72 -19.91
CA GLY A 64 -22.75 -46.34 -18.78
C GLY A 64 -22.93 -45.40 -17.57
N GLU A 65 -22.59 -44.12 -17.69
CA GLU A 65 -22.69 -43.12 -16.62
C GLU A 65 -24.15 -42.69 -16.39
N LYS A 66 -24.79 -43.23 -15.36
CA LYS A 66 -26.22 -42.99 -15.04
C LYS A 66 -26.50 -41.74 -14.19
N GLY A 67 -25.50 -40.95 -13.79
CA GLY A 67 -25.72 -39.72 -13.00
C GLY A 67 -26.34 -39.93 -11.60
N ARG A 68 -27.10 -38.94 -11.10
CA ARG A 68 -27.81 -38.98 -9.80
C ARG A 68 -29.29 -39.39 -10.02
N ASN A 69 -29.69 -40.56 -9.51
CA ASN A 69 -31.05 -41.11 -9.70
C ASN A 69 -31.89 -41.18 -8.41
N GLY A 70 -31.44 -40.54 -7.32
CA GLY A 70 -32.10 -40.70 -6.00
C GLY A 70 -33.55 -40.19 -5.92
N TRP A 71 -34.00 -39.39 -6.89
CA TRP A 71 -35.29 -38.70 -6.88
C TRP A 71 -36.10 -38.89 -8.18
N ALA A 72 -35.60 -39.68 -9.13
CA ALA A 72 -36.25 -39.92 -10.42
C ALA A 72 -36.22 -41.42 -10.78
N PRO A 73 -37.26 -41.95 -11.44
CA PRO A 73 -37.36 -43.38 -11.74
C PRO A 73 -36.33 -43.87 -12.77
N THR A 74 -35.76 -42.96 -13.57
CA THR A 74 -34.71 -43.24 -14.55
C THR A 74 -33.76 -42.05 -14.71
N TRP A 75 -32.54 -42.33 -15.18
CA TRP A 75 -31.53 -41.32 -15.49
C TRP A 75 -31.76 -40.63 -16.83
N GLU A 76 -32.53 -41.26 -17.72
CA GLU A 76 -32.84 -40.75 -19.05
C GLU A 76 -33.83 -39.58 -18.98
N ARG A 77 -33.67 -38.60 -19.88
CA ARG A 77 -34.57 -37.46 -19.97
C ARG A 77 -35.94 -37.90 -20.53
N ASN A 78 -37.01 -37.50 -19.85
CA ASN A 78 -38.36 -37.57 -20.39
C ASN A 78 -38.62 -36.48 -21.45
N GLU A 79 -39.80 -36.49 -22.06
CA GLU A 79 -40.15 -35.53 -23.13
C GLU A 79 -40.09 -34.06 -22.67
N THR A 80 -40.54 -33.78 -21.46
CA THR A 80 -40.51 -32.44 -20.85
C THR A 80 -39.07 -31.95 -20.63
N GLU A 81 -38.22 -32.80 -20.07
CA GLU A 81 -36.81 -32.52 -19.81
C GLU A 81 -36.04 -32.29 -21.11
N ARG A 82 -36.38 -33.00 -22.19
CA ARG A 82 -35.84 -32.76 -23.53
C ARG A 82 -36.28 -31.41 -24.08
N LYS A 83 -37.57 -31.09 -24.05
CA LYS A 83 -38.11 -29.81 -24.55
C LYS A 83 -37.42 -28.61 -23.90
N ILE A 84 -37.25 -28.66 -22.58
CA ILE A 84 -36.57 -27.60 -21.82
C ILE A 84 -35.08 -27.57 -22.12
N SER A 85 -34.41 -28.71 -22.23
CA SER A 85 -33.00 -28.76 -22.63
C SER A 85 -32.76 -28.14 -24.01
N THR A 86 -33.66 -28.38 -24.97
CA THR A 86 -33.61 -27.76 -26.30
C THR A 86 -33.80 -26.24 -26.22
N ALA A 87 -34.71 -25.76 -25.37
CA ALA A 87 -34.91 -24.33 -25.15
C ALA A 87 -33.68 -23.67 -24.51
N LEU A 88 -33.07 -24.31 -23.50
CA LEU A 88 -31.83 -23.87 -22.89
C LEU A 88 -30.66 -23.87 -23.89
N GLU A 89 -30.58 -24.87 -24.76
CA GLU A 89 -29.57 -24.95 -25.83
C GLU A 89 -29.71 -23.82 -26.85
N LYS A 90 -30.96 -23.46 -27.20
CA LYS A 90 -31.21 -22.30 -28.06
C LYS A 90 -30.69 -21.02 -27.42
N ILE A 91 -31.03 -20.77 -26.15
CA ILE A 91 -30.57 -19.57 -25.44
C ILE A 91 -29.06 -19.59 -25.23
N ALA A 92 -28.45 -20.76 -24.97
CA ALA A 92 -27.00 -20.91 -24.87
C ALA A 92 -26.28 -20.40 -26.13
N LYS A 93 -26.82 -20.71 -27.32
CA LYS A 93 -26.29 -20.19 -28.59
C LYS A 93 -26.44 -18.68 -28.72
N GLU A 94 -27.56 -18.11 -28.26
CA GLU A 94 -27.80 -16.67 -28.30
C GLU A 94 -26.86 -15.87 -27.37
N VAL A 95 -26.51 -16.45 -26.21
CA VAL A 95 -25.63 -15.79 -25.22
C VAL A 95 -24.15 -16.19 -25.35
N GLY A 96 -23.81 -17.04 -26.33
CA GLY A 96 -22.44 -17.40 -26.67
C GLY A 96 -21.75 -18.33 -25.65
N THR A 97 -22.48 -19.30 -25.10
CA THR A 97 -21.94 -20.39 -24.27
C THR A 97 -22.26 -21.76 -24.87
N GLU A 98 -21.36 -22.73 -24.68
CA GLU A 98 -21.59 -24.14 -25.02
C GLU A 98 -22.27 -24.90 -23.87
N HIS A 99 -22.37 -24.30 -22.68
CA HIS A 99 -22.83 -24.95 -21.46
C HIS A 99 -24.28 -24.58 -21.14
N ILE A 100 -25.23 -25.44 -21.51
CA ILE A 100 -26.66 -25.19 -21.24
C ILE A 100 -26.99 -25.17 -19.73
N SER A 101 -26.14 -25.80 -18.90
CA SER A 101 -26.25 -25.73 -17.44
C SER A 101 -25.96 -24.31 -16.91
N ALA A 102 -25.07 -23.56 -17.57
CA ALA A 102 -24.77 -22.18 -17.21
C ALA A 102 -26.01 -21.28 -17.40
N VAL A 103 -26.74 -21.47 -18.50
CA VAL A 103 -28.00 -20.75 -18.78
C VAL A 103 -29.07 -21.08 -17.73
N ALA A 104 -29.19 -22.34 -17.32
CA ALA A 104 -30.15 -22.75 -16.29
C ALA A 104 -29.84 -22.14 -14.90
N ILE A 105 -28.55 -21.99 -14.57
CA ILE A 105 -28.10 -21.33 -13.33
C ILE A 105 -28.35 -19.83 -13.41
N ALA A 106 -28.01 -19.18 -14.53
CA ALA A 106 -28.26 -17.77 -14.75
C ALA A 106 -29.76 -17.44 -14.68
N TYR A 107 -30.62 -18.31 -15.22
CA TYR A 107 -32.08 -18.18 -15.13
C TYR A 107 -32.55 -17.99 -13.68
N VAL A 108 -32.20 -18.89 -12.76
CA VAL A 108 -32.66 -18.76 -11.36
C VAL A 108 -32.02 -17.56 -10.65
N MET A 109 -30.78 -17.21 -10.98
CA MET A 109 -30.10 -16.04 -10.40
C MET A 109 -30.74 -14.71 -10.82
N HIS A 110 -31.30 -14.63 -12.02
CA HIS A 110 -31.88 -13.39 -12.55
C HIS A 110 -33.34 -13.18 -12.13
N LYS A 111 -33.98 -14.19 -11.57
CA LYS A 111 -35.40 -14.15 -11.14
C LYS A 111 -35.61 -13.47 -9.79
N ALA A 112 -34.60 -13.41 -8.91
CA ALA A 112 -34.67 -12.74 -7.61
C ALA A 112 -33.28 -12.34 -7.08
N PRO A 113 -33.18 -11.30 -6.23
CA PRO A 113 -31.92 -10.99 -5.54
C PRO A 113 -31.55 -12.08 -4.53
N TYR A 114 -30.26 -12.16 -4.18
CA TYR A 114 -29.73 -13.06 -3.13
C TYR A 114 -30.00 -14.56 -3.36
N VAL A 115 -29.94 -15.00 -4.62
CA VAL A 115 -30.05 -16.42 -5.00
C VAL A 115 -28.65 -17.04 -5.07
N PHE A 116 -28.44 -18.12 -4.32
CA PHE A 116 -27.19 -18.88 -4.22
C PHE A 116 -27.43 -20.34 -4.63
N PRO A 117 -27.39 -20.66 -5.94
CA PRO A 117 -27.62 -22.01 -6.45
C PRO A 117 -26.69 -23.05 -5.82
N VAL A 118 -27.24 -24.13 -5.27
CA VAL A 118 -26.46 -25.28 -4.83
C VAL A 118 -26.20 -26.17 -6.03
N VAL A 119 -25.01 -26.04 -6.60
CA VAL A 119 -24.58 -26.77 -7.79
C VAL A 119 -23.66 -27.91 -7.39
N GLY A 120 -24.02 -29.14 -7.77
CA GLY A 120 -23.23 -30.33 -7.49
C GLY A 120 -22.50 -30.84 -8.73
N GLY A 121 -21.18 -31.04 -8.64
CA GLY A 121 -20.35 -31.64 -9.69
C GLY A 121 -19.50 -32.80 -9.15
N ARG A 122 -19.11 -33.73 -10.02
CA ARG A 122 -18.13 -34.79 -9.73
C ARG A 122 -16.83 -34.66 -10.56
N LYS A 123 -16.82 -33.69 -11.47
CA LYS A 123 -15.79 -33.47 -12.49
C LYS A 123 -15.50 -31.96 -12.54
N ILE A 124 -14.24 -31.58 -12.76
CA ILE A 124 -13.80 -30.17 -12.75
C ILE A 124 -14.41 -29.42 -13.94
N GLU A 125 -14.58 -30.09 -15.07
CA GLU A 125 -15.13 -29.52 -16.30
C GLU A 125 -16.58 -29.06 -16.07
N HIS A 126 -17.37 -29.79 -15.29
CA HIS A 126 -18.72 -29.38 -14.92
C HIS A 126 -18.70 -28.15 -14.00
N LEU A 127 -17.71 -28.03 -13.11
CA LEU A 127 -17.58 -26.85 -12.25
C LEU A 127 -17.25 -25.62 -13.10
N LEU A 128 -16.28 -25.74 -14.01
CA LEU A 128 -15.87 -24.66 -14.92
C LEU A 128 -17.03 -24.21 -15.82
N GLY A 129 -17.74 -25.15 -16.44
CA GLY A 129 -18.91 -24.81 -17.27
C GLY A 129 -20.04 -24.14 -16.48
N ASN A 130 -20.25 -24.51 -15.21
CA ASN A 130 -21.28 -23.87 -14.38
C ASN A 130 -20.89 -22.45 -13.92
N ILE A 131 -19.59 -22.16 -13.78
CA ILE A 131 -19.09 -20.82 -13.40
C ILE A 131 -19.41 -19.78 -14.48
N GLU A 132 -19.52 -20.18 -15.75
CA GLU A 132 -19.91 -19.28 -16.85
C GLU A 132 -21.26 -18.60 -16.61
N ALA A 133 -22.13 -19.17 -15.77
CA ALA A 133 -23.40 -18.55 -15.40
C ALA A 133 -23.23 -17.16 -14.78
N LEU A 134 -22.10 -16.89 -14.13
CA LEU A 134 -21.77 -15.59 -13.54
C LEU A 134 -21.50 -14.50 -14.58
N ASP A 135 -21.27 -14.86 -15.84
CA ASP A 135 -21.00 -13.94 -16.95
C ASP A 135 -22.19 -13.82 -17.91
N ILE A 136 -23.26 -14.60 -17.70
CA ILE A 136 -24.44 -14.63 -18.58
C ILE A 136 -25.48 -13.61 -18.10
N SER A 137 -25.90 -12.72 -18.99
CA SER A 137 -27.02 -11.80 -18.80
C SER A 137 -28.17 -12.22 -19.72
N LEU A 138 -29.31 -12.63 -19.15
CA LEU A 138 -30.50 -13.04 -19.91
C LEU A 138 -31.43 -11.85 -20.08
N SER A 139 -31.93 -11.62 -21.29
CA SER A 139 -32.95 -10.60 -21.53
C SER A 139 -34.32 -11.02 -20.99
N ALA A 140 -35.22 -10.05 -20.81
CA ALA A 140 -36.59 -10.33 -20.37
C ALA A 140 -37.33 -11.25 -21.37
N GLU A 141 -37.07 -11.10 -22.66
CA GLU A 141 -37.62 -11.93 -23.73
C GLU A 141 -37.09 -13.37 -23.67
N GLN A 142 -35.80 -13.55 -23.34
CA GLN A 142 -35.20 -14.88 -23.19
C GLN A 142 -35.74 -15.61 -21.96
N ILE A 143 -35.92 -14.91 -20.85
CA ILE A 143 -36.57 -15.44 -19.64
C ILE A 143 -38.02 -15.82 -19.97
N ALA A 144 -38.79 -14.93 -20.62
CA ALA A 144 -40.16 -15.22 -21.02
C ALA A 144 -40.27 -16.41 -21.98
N TYR A 145 -39.31 -16.56 -22.90
CA TYR A 145 -39.24 -17.71 -23.81
C TYR A 145 -39.03 -19.02 -23.05
N LEU A 146 -38.06 -19.08 -22.13
CA LEU A 146 -37.82 -20.26 -21.31
C LEU A 146 -39.06 -20.65 -20.49
N GLU A 147 -39.77 -19.66 -19.97
CA GLU A 147 -41.00 -19.84 -19.20
C GLU A 147 -42.21 -20.26 -20.04
N SER A 148 -42.22 -19.93 -21.33
CA SER A 148 -43.31 -20.31 -22.25
C SER A 148 -43.32 -21.80 -22.60
N ILE A 149 -42.21 -22.52 -22.35
CA ILE A 149 -42.06 -23.94 -22.70
C ILE A 149 -43.00 -24.82 -21.87
N LEU A 150 -43.26 -24.45 -20.61
CA LEU A 150 -44.18 -25.15 -19.72
C LEU A 150 -45.12 -24.15 -19.04
N PRO A 151 -46.45 -24.38 -19.06
CA PRO A 151 -47.39 -23.50 -18.39
C PRO A 151 -47.14 -23.50 -16.88
N PHE A 152 -47.17 -22.31 -16.28
CA PHE A 152 -47.10 -22.12 -14.83
C PHE A 152 -48.40 -21.51 -14.35
N GLU A 153 -49.06 -22.17 -13.40
CA GLU A 153 -50.32 -21.73 -12.80
C GLU A 153 -50.07 -21.26 -11.35
N PRO A 154 -50.04 -19.94 -11.09
CA PRO A 154 -49.80 -19.42 -9.74
C PRO A 154 -50.86 -19.79 -8.69
N GLY A 155 -52.06 -20.22 -9.11
CA GLY A 155 -53.14 -20.63 -8.21
C GLY A 155 -53.69 -19.50 -7.33
N PHE A 156 -54.70 -19.79 -6.49
CA PHE A 156 -55.25 -18.83 -5.54
C PHE A 156 -54.33 -18.64 -4.32
N PRO A 157 -54.11 -17.41 -3.81
CA PRO A 157 -54.73 -16.15 -4.25
C PRO A 157 -53.98 -15.41 -5.36
N HIS A 158 -52.81 -15.87 -5.80
CA HIS A 158 -51.97 -15.15 -6.77
C HIS A 158 -52.59 -14.94 -8.15
N ASN A 159 -53.46 -15.84 -8.61
CA ASN A 159 -54.27 -15.66 -9.82
C ASN A 159 -55.33 -14.55 -9.69
N MET A 160 -55.67 -14.15 -8.46
CA MET A 160 -56.59 -13.06 -8.17
C MET A 160 -55.83 -11.78 -7.88
N ILE A 161 -54.81 -11.81 -7.00
CA ILE A 161 -54.15 -10.59 -6.48
C ILE A 161 -52.75 -10.31 -7.04
N GLY A 162 -52.22 -11.21 -7.87
CA GLY A 162 -50.85 -11.15 -8.39
C GLY A 162 -49.80 -11.66 -7.40
N ASP A 163 -48.53 -11.57 -7.81
CA ASP A 163 -47.34 -11.96 -7.05
C ASP A 163 -46.59 -10.75 -6.47
N GLY A 164 -47.22 -9.57 -6.52
CA GLY A 164 -46.64 -8.30 -6.09
C GLY A 164 -45.64 -7.70 -7.09
N THR A 165 -45.49 -8.26 -8.30
CA THR A 165 -44.66 -7.67 -9.38
C THR A 165 -45.37 -6.56 -10.17
N GLN A 166 -46.69 -6.41 -10.05
CA GLN A 166 -47.48 -5.32 -10.61
C GLN A 166 -48.52 -4.84 -9.59
N ASN A 167 -49.07 -3.63 -9.78
CA ASN A 167 -50.19 -3.19 -8.96
C ASN A 167 -51.40 -4.08 -9.20
N HIS A 168 -52.14 -4.35 -8.12
CA HIS A 168 -53.39 -5.05 -8.25
C HIS A 168 -54.47 -4.11 -8.81
N LYS A 169 -55.32 -4.59 -9.74
CA LYS A 169 -56.35 -3.77 -10.39
C LYS A 169 -57.34 -3.11 -9.43
N PHE A 170 -57.62 -3.72 -8.27
CA PHE A 170 -58.45 -3.11 -7.21
C PHE A 170 -57.76 -1.94 -6.50
N PHE A 171 -56.42 -1.90 -6.50
CA PHE A 171 -55.68 -0.79 -5.90
C PHE A 171 -55.58 0.39 -6.88
N ASP A 172 -55.50 0.12 -8.18
CA ASP A 172 -55.49 1.16 -9.22
C ASP A 172 -56.82 1.93 -9.32
N THR A 173 -57.92 1.38 -8.79
CA THR A 173 -59.23 2.06 -8.74
C THR A 173 -59.38 3.03 -7.58
N ASP A 174 -58.61 2.88 -6.51
CA ASP A 174 -58.74 3.67 -5.27
C ASP A 174 -57.77 4.87 -5.20
N GLY A 175 -56.81 4.96 -6.13
CA GLY A 175 -55.93 6.12 -6.26
C GLY A 175 -54.63 5.85 -7.01
N THR A 176 -53.82 6.90 -7.20
CA THR A 176 -52.46 6.76 -7.74
C THR A 176 -51.53 6.23 -6.66
N ILE A 177 -50.90 5.08 -6.91
CA ILE A 177 -49.97 4.44 -5.98
C ILE A 177 -48.54 4.60 -6.47
N ASP A 178 -47.72 5.29 -5.67
CA ASP A 178 -46.28 5.36 -5.89
C ASP A 178 -45.62 4.08 -5.41
N ARG A 179 -45.13 3.30 -6.36
CA ARG A 179 -44.52 2.00 -6.08
C ARG A 179 -43.02 2.13 -5.90
N VAL A 180 -42.52 1.64 -4.77
CA VAL A 180 -41.09 1.44 -4.57
C VAL A 180 -40.65 0.22 -5.40
N PRO A 181 -39.69 0.37 -6.33
CA PRO A 181 -39.19 -0.75 -7.10
C PRO A 181 -38.63 -1.83 -6.17
N ILE A 182 -39.00 -3.09 -6.43
CA ILE A 182 -38.43 -4.22 -5.70
C ILE A 182 -36.95 -4.32 -6.09
N LEU A 183 -36.10 -4.67 -5.12
CA LEU A 183 -34.69 -4.96 -5.38
C LEU A 183 -34.58 -6.03 -6.47
N GLN A 184 -33.88 -5.69 -7.56
CA GLN A 184 -33.67 -6.58 -8.69
C GLN A 184 -32.47 -7.49 -8.47
N ALA A 185 -32.43 -8.60 -9.19
CA ALA A 185 -31.24 -9.42 -9.28
C ALA A 185 -30.08 -8.58 -9.85
N ILE A 186 -28.87 -8.81 -9.33
CA ILE A 186 -27.66 -8.23 -9.90
C ILE A 186 -27.33 -9.08 -11.13
N THR A 187 -27.64 -8.56 -12.31
CA THR A 187 -27.25 -9.17 -13.57
C THR A 187 -25.85 -8.68 -13.97
N PRO A 188 -24.99 -9.53 -14.55
CA PRO A 188 -23.79 -9.07 -15.22
C PRO A 188 -24.16 -8.03 -16.27
N ALA A 189 -23.33 -7.00 -16.43
CA ALA A 189 -23.49 -6.07 -17.55
C ALA A 189 -23.51 -6.88 -18.85
N GLN A 190 -24.39 -6.55 -19.80
CA GLN A 190 -24.38 -7.18 -21.12
C GLN A 190 -22.94 -7.21 -21.63
N ARG A 191 -22.52 -8.37 -22.11
CA ARG A 191 -21.18 -8.65 -22.62
C ARG A 191 -20.88 -7.66 -23.75
N ASN A 192 -20.38 -6.49 -23.38
CA ASN A 192 -19.64 -5.64 -24.28
C ASN A 192 -18.36 -6.41 -24.48
N ASP A 193 -18.05 -6.83 -25.71
CA ASP A 193 -16.77 -7.46 -26.09
C ASP A 193 -15.54 -6.58 -25.79
N SER A 194 -15.73 -5.48 -25.06
CA SER A 194 -14.76 -4.48 -24.63
C SER A 194 -14.53 -4.39 -23.12
N GLN A 195 -15.14 -5.23 -22.25
CA GLN A 195 -14.73 -5.35 -20.85
C GLN A 195 -13.92 -6.63 -20.57
N PRO A 196 -12.66 -6.52 -20.12
CA PRO A 196 -11.78 -7.68 -20.06
C PRO A 196 -11.91 -8.48 -18.75
N THR A 197 -12.15 -9.79 -18.89
CA THR A 197 -12.08 -10.78 -17.81
C THR A 197 -10.63 -11.13 -17.45
N LEU A 198 -10.40 -11.74 -16.28
CA LEU A 198 -9.09 -12.25 -15.80
C LEU A 198 -8.36 -13.14 -16.83
N VAL A 199 -9.10 -13.82 -17.71
CA VAL A 199 -8.58 -14.65 -18.80
C VAL A 199 -7.76 -13.81 -19.80
N ASN A 200 -8.03 -12.51 -19.93
CA ASN A 200 -7.29 -11.60 -20.81
C ASN A 200 -6.01 -11.03 -20.16
N ALA A 201 -6.00 -10.74 -18.86
CA ALA A 201 -4.81 -10.20 -18.18
C ALA A 201 -3.61 -11.17 -18.23
N LYS A 202 -3.85 -12.45 -17.97
CA LYS A 202 -2.80 -13.48 -18.03
C LYS A 202 -2.24 -13.64 -19.44
N ALA A 203 -3.09 -13.72 -20.46
CA ALA A 203 -2.66 -13.84 -21.85
C ALA A 203 -1.86 -12.62 -22.34
N ILE A 204 -2.26 -11.40 -21.95
CA ILE A 204 -1.50 -10.17 -22.21
C ILE A 204 -0.12 -10.25 -21.55
N ALA A 205 -0.08 -10.64 -20.27
CA ALA A 205 1.15 -10.74 -19.50
C ALA A 205 2.10 -11.80 -20.06
N GLU A 206 1.62 -12.98 -20.43
CA GLU A 206 2.42 -14.06 -21.02
C GLU A 206 3.02 -13.65 -22.37
N ARG A 207 2.22 -12.98 -23.22
CA ARG A 207 2.69 -12.47 -24.52
C ARG A 207 3.80 -11.44 -24.34
N TRP A 208 3.55 -10.41 -23.51
CA TRP A 208 4.54 -9.37 -23.26
C TRP A 208 5.79 -9.93 -22.59
N LEU A 209 5.65 -10.83 -21.61
CA LEU A 209 6.78 -11.43 -20.90
C LEU A 209 7.62 -12.30 -21.85
N LYS A 210 7.00 -12.98 -22.81
CA LYS A 210 7.72 -13.71 -23.85
C LYS A 210 8.59 -12.77 -24.69
N ASP A 211 8.02 -11.67 -25.20
CA ASP A 211 8.77 -10.70 -26.00
C ASP A 211 9.91 -10.03 -25.20
N PHE A 212 9.64 -9.71 -23.93
CA PHE A 212 10.65 -9.22 -22.99
C PHE A 212 11.74 -10.25 -22.74
N SER A 213 11.39 -11.51 -22.50
CA SER A 213 12.34 -12.58 -22.25
C SER A 213 13.22 -12.86 -23.45
N ASP A 214 12.64 -12.94 -24.64
CA ASP A 214 13.38 -13.20 -25.89
C ASP A 214 14.42 -12.09 -26.13
N ALA A 215 14.05 -10.81 -25.90
CA ALA A 215 14.95 -9.68 -26.10
C ALA A 215 16.02 -9.53 -25.00
N VAL A 216 15.70 -9.87 -23.74
CA VAL A 216 16.68 -9.92 -22.65
C VAL A 216 17.72 -11.02 -22.93
N VAL A 217 17.27 -12.21 -23.33
CA VAL A 217 18.14 -13.37 -23.60
C VAL A 217 18.97 -13.17 -24.86
N SER A 218 18.44 -12.51 -25.89
CA SER A 218 19.22 -12.16 -27.09
C SER A 218 20.28 -11.10 -26.82
N GLY A 219 20.21 -10.39 -25.69
CA GLY A 219 21.13 -9.32 -25.35
C GLY A 219 21.02 -8.12 -26.30
N ASP A 220 19.83 -7.85 -26.85
CA ASP A 220 19.56 -6.75 -27.78
C ASP A 220 18.74 -5.64 -27.09
N PRO A 221 19.39 -4.57 -26.59
CA PRO A 221 18.72 -3.45 -25.93
C PRO A 221 17.73 -2.73 -26.83
N HIS A 222 18.02 -2.60 -28.13
CA HIS A 222 17.15 -1.88 -29.06
C HIS A 222 15.87 -2.68 -29.29
N ALA A 223 15.97 -3.98 -29.54
CA ALA A 223 14.79 -4.85 -29.65
C ALA A 223 13.99 -4.88 -28.34
N LEU A 224 14.66 -4.94 -27.19
CA LEU A 224 14.00 -4.94 -25.89
C LEU A 224 13.15 -3.68 -25.72
N VAL A 225 13.75 -2.51 -25.90
CA VAL A 225 13.09 -1.22 -25.68
C VAL A 225 11.99 -0.99 -26.71
N SER A 226 12.30 -1.13 -28.00
CA SER A 226 11.38 -0.84 -29.10
C SER A 226 10.18 -1.79 -29.20
N LYS A 227 10.26 -3.00 -28.64
CA LYS A 227 9.13 -3.96 -28.63
C LYS A 227 8.33 -3.94 -27.35
N THR A 228 8.96 -3.67 -26.20
CA THR A 228 8.33 -3.94 -24.90
C THR A 228 7.98 -2.69 -24.11
N PHE A 229 8.60 -1.54 -24.37
CA PHE A 229 8.33 -0.30 -23.66
C PHE A 229 7.51 0.65 -24.52
N LEU A 230 6.64 1.44 -23.86
CA LEU A 230 6.12 2.66 -24.46
C LEU A 230 7.25 3.65 -24.75
N PRO A 231 7.09 4.57 -25.72
CA PRO A 231 8.09 5.61 -25.99
C PRO A 231 8.51 6.41 -24.75
N ASN A 232 7.55 6.71 -23.88
CA ASN A 232 7.74 7.38 -22.58
C ASN A 232 7.71 6.39 -21.39
N GLY A 233 8.05 5.12 -21.64
CA GLY A 233 8.12 4.09 -20.61
C GLY A 233 9.30 4.30 -19.67
N TRP A 234 9.25 3.63 -18.52
CA TRP A 234 10.27 3.70 -17.48
C TRP A 234 10.94 2.35 -17.23
N LEU A 235 12.26 2.32 -17.11
CA LEU A 235 12.99 1.21 -16.52
C LEU A 235 13.50 1.64 -15.14
N ARG A 236 13.13 0.90 -14.09
CA ARG A 236 13.74 1.02 -12.76
C ARG A 236 14.56 -0.23 -12.46
N ASP A 237 15.85 -0.05 -12.30
CA ASP A 237 16.81 -1.08 -11.92
C ASP A 237 17.26 -0.87 -10.47
N VAL A 238 17.23 -1.93 -9.67
CA VAL A 238 17.77 -1.94 -8.32
C VAL A 238 18.70 -3.14 -8.17
N LEU A 239 20.00 -2.89 -8.25
CA LEU A 239 21.07 -3.87 -8.04
C LEU A 239 21.21 -4.99 -9.09
N ILE A 240 20.51 -4.94 -10.23
CA ILE A 240 20.59 -6.00 -11.26
C ILE A 240 21.64 -5.68 -12.31
N PHE A 241 21.53 -4.51 -12.96
CA PHE A 241 22.45 -4.12 -14.02
C PHE A 241 23.66 -3.34 -13.49
N THR A 242 23.46 -2.61 -12.40
CA THR A 242 24.54 -1.94 -11.65
C THR A 242 24.38 -2.16 -10.16
N TRP A 243 25.44 -1.93 -9.39
CA TRP A 243 25.36 -1.88 -7.92
C TRP A 243 24.85 -0.50 -7.44
N ASP A 244 23.73 -0.04 -7.99
CA ASP A 244 23.00 1.15 -7.55
C ASP A 244 21.52 1.03 -7.97
N SER A 245 20.68 1.98 -7.51
CA SER A 245 19.32 2.16 -8.01
C SER A 245 19.31 3.20 -9.13
N ARG A 246 18.61 2.91 -10.23
CA ARG A 246 18.53 3.75 -11.44
C ARG A 246 17.08 3.81 -11.93
N SER A 247 16.59 5.00 -12.27
CA SER A 247 15.25 5.21 -12.86
C SER A 247 15.37 5.95 -14.19
N LEU A 248 15.14 5.23 -15.29
CA LEU A 248 15.41 5.70 -16.65
C LEU A 248 14.10 5.91 -17.39
N HIS A 249 13.88 7.14 -17.85
CA HIS A 249 12.67 7.53 -18.58
C HIS A 249 12.95 7.69 -20.07
N GLY A 250 12.18 6.99 -20.90
CA GLY A 250 12.19 7.08 -22.35
C GLY A 250 13.20 6.14 -23.01
N HIS A 251 12.91 5.79 -24.28
CA HIS A 251 13.67 4.80 -25.04
C HIS A 251 15.17 5.07 -25.10
N ASP A 252 15.58 6.33 -25.33
CA ASP A 252 16.99 6.69 -25.50
C ASP A 252 17.82 6.41 -24.24
N LYS A 253 17.32 6.85 -23.07
CA LYS A 253 18.02 6.64 -21.79
C LYS A 253 18.10 5.16 -21.42
N ILE A 254 17.00 4.42 -21.64
CA ILE A 254 16.94 2.99 -21.36
C ILE A 254 17.90 2.22 -22.27
N THR A 255 17.87 2.48 -23.58
CA THR A 255 18.73 1.81 -24.56
C THR A 255 20.21 2.10 -24.28
N ALA A 256 20.57 3.36 -24.04
CA ALA A 256 21.96 3.74 -23.74
C ALA A 256 22.51 3.09 -22.47
N TYR A 257 21.68 2.91 -21.44
CA TYR A 257 22.04 2.20 -20.22
C TYR A 257 22.25 0.71 -20.48
N LEU A 258 21.25 0.05 -21.08
CA LEU A 258 21.24 -1.39 -21.30
C LEU A 258 22.29 -1.84 -22.32
N GLN A 259 22.68 -0.99 -23.28
CA GLN A 259 23.79 -1.26 -24.21
C GLN A 259 25.08 -1.62 -23.50
N LYS A 260 25.31 -1.06 -22.30
CA LYS A 260 26.52 -1.30 -21.51
C LYS A 260 26.36 -2.43 -20.51
N THR A 261 25.14 -2.68 -20.03
CA THR A 261 24.91 -3.50 -18.82
C THR A 261 24.13 -4.79 -19.06
N LEU A 262 23.28 -4.86 -20.10
CA LEU A 262 22.47 -6.05 -20.37
C LEU A 262 23.33 -7.31 -20.64
N PRO A 263 24.42 -7.26 -21.45
CA PRO A 263 25.22 -8.45 -21.74
C PRO A 263 25.91 -9.05 -20.50
N SER A 264 26.27 -8.22 -19.51
CA SER A 264 26.96 -8.68 -18.29
C SER A 264 26.00 -9.25 -17.24
N ALA A 265 24.73 -8.81 -17.23
CA ALA A 265 23.72 -9.28 -16.29
C ALA A 265 23.36 -10.76 -16.46
N ARG A 266 23.43 -11.28 -17.70
CA ARG A 266 23.16 -12.71 -18.04
C ARG A 266 21.88 -13.23 -17.40
N ILE A 267 20.80 -12.48 -17.55
CA ILE A 267 19.49 -12.81 -17.00
C ILE A 267 18.93 -14.05 -17.70
N THR A 268 18.45 -15.01 -16.91
CA THR A 268 17.87 -16.27 -17.39
C THR A 268 16.65 -16.66 -16.55
N LYS A 269 15.94 -17.72 -16.98
CA LYS A 269 14.78 -18.30 -16.26
C LYS A 269 13.71 -17.26 -15.89
N ILE A 270 13.37 -16.40 -16.84
CA ILE A 270 12.31 -15.41 -16.67
C ILE A 270 10.96 -16.13 -16.69
N VAL A 271 10.23 -16.09 -15.57
CA VAL A 271 8.93 -16.76 -15.40
C VAL A 271 7.97 -15.87 -14.62
N LEU A 272 6.66 -15.98 -14.87
CA LEU A 272 5.65 -15.25 -14.09
C LEU A 272 5.72 -15.62 -12.60
N ASP A 273 5.46 -14.65 -11.73
CA ASP A 273 5.30 -14.89 -10.30
C ASP A 273 3.86 -15.31 -10.00
N GLU A 274 3.70 -16.50 -9.42
CA GLU A 274 2.39 -17.08 -9.09
C GLU A 274 1.92 -16.75 -7.66
N THR A 275 2.69 -15.96 -6.91
CA THR A 275 2.33 -15.57 -5.53
C THR A 275 1.04 -14.76 -5.54
N PRO A 276 0.05 -15.08 -4.68
CA PRO A 276 -1.18 -14.29 -4.56
C PRO A 276 -0.87 -12.80 -4.33
N GLY A 277 -1.47 -11.93 -5.13
CA GLY A 277 -1.20 -10.48 -5.12
C GLY A 277 -0.07 -10.01 -6.06
N LEU A 278 0.71 -10.92 -6.64
CA LEU A 278 1.73 -10.65 -7.67
C LEU A 278 1.39 -11.24 -9.06
N ILE A 279 0.35 -12.09 -9.13
CA ILE A 279 -0.18 -12.63 -10.37
C ILE A 279 -0.67 -11.53 -11.33
N PRO A 280 -0.72 -11.79 -12.65
CA PRO A 280 -1.27 -10.83 -13.62
C PRO A 280 -2.68 -10.36 -13.27
N SER A 281 -2.88 -9.05 -13.25
CA SER A 281 -4.19 -8.44 -12.97
C SER A 281 -4.36 -7.09 -13.63
N PHE A 282 -5.61 -6.71 -13.91
CA PHE A 282 -5.92 -5.35 -14.32
C PHE A 282 -5.74 -4.38 -13.16
N PHE A 283 -5.26 -3.17 -13.46
CA PHE A 283 -5.15 -2.09 -12.50
C PHE A 283 -5.61 -0.76 -13.13
N PRO A 284 -6.20 0.15 -12.33
CA PRO A 284 -6.53 1.49 -12.80
C PRO A 284 -5.26 2.34 -12.92
N SER A 285 -5.10 3.04 -14.04
CA SER A 285 -4.05 4.05 -14.22
C SER A 285 -4.66 5.36 -14.71
N PRO A 286 -4.09 6.52 -14.32
CA PRO A 286 -4.43 7.80 -14.94
C PRO A 286 -4.20 7.83 -16.46
N PHE A 287 -3.39 6.89 -16.96
CA PHE A 287 -3.06 6.75 -18.38
C PHE A 287 -3.90 5.67 -19.11
N GLY A 288 -5.01 5.21 -18.51
CA GLY A 288 -5.91 4.20 -19.08
C GLY A 288 -5.99 2.91 -18.27
N GLN A 289 -6.77 1.94 -18.73
CA GLN A 289 -6.79 0.61 -18.10
C GLN A 289 -5.46 -0.12 -18.39
N GLY A 290 -4.80 -0.61 -17.34
CA GLY A 290 -3.52 -1.30 -17.47
C GLY A 290 -3.58 -2.75 -17.00
N VAL A 291 -2.56 -3.53 -17.38
CA VAL A 291 -2.28 -4.87 -16.85
C VAL A 291 -0.95 -4.80 -16.10
N GLU A 292 -0.94 -5.21 -14.84
CA GLU A 292 0.30 -5.43 -14.11
C GLU A 292 0.63 -6.92 -14.05
N LEU A 293 1.92 -7.25 -14.12
CA LEU A 293 2.43 -8.60 -13.93
C LEU A 293 3.75 -8.56 -13.15
N SER A 294 4.01 -9.58 -12.34
CA SER A 294 5.31 -9.80 -11.71
C SER A 294 5.98 -11.03 -12.30
N PHE A 295 7.30 -11.05 -12.27
CA PHE A 295 8.10 -12.16 -12.79
C PHE A 295 9.34 -12.37 -11.93
N ARG A 296 9.89 -13.59 -11.96
CA ARG A 296 11.15 -13.98 -11.34
C ARG A 296 12.17 -14.27 -12.41
N PHE A 297 13.45 -14.11 -12.08
CA PHE A 297 14.56 -14.45 -12.96
C PHE A 297 15.81 -14.76 -12.14
N GLU A 298 16.84 -15.24 -12.82
CA GLU A 298 18.14 -15.52 -12.22
C GLU A 298 19.27 -14.82 -12.98
N THR A 299 20.28 -14.39 -12.23
CA THR A 299 21.61 -14.04 -12.74
C THR A 299 22.62 -15.10 -12.27
N PRO A 300 23.89 -15.04 -12.72
CA PRO A 300 24.91 -15.96 -12.22
C PRO A 300 25.12 -15.91 -10.69
N ILE A 301 24.86 -14.77 -10.05
CA ILE A 301 25.15 -14.55 -8.62
C ILE A 301 23.91 -14.32 -7.76
N ALA A 302 22.74 -14.09 -8.36
CA ALA A 302 21.56 -13.64 -7.63
C ALA A 302 20.25 -14.23 -8.16
N PHE A 303 19.25 -14.27 -7.28
CA PHE A 303 17.84 -14.36 -7.62
C PHE A 303 17.28 -12.94 -7.80
N GLY A 304 16.44 -12.75 -8.81
CA GLY A 304 15.84 -11.47 -9.12
C GLY A 304 14.32 -11.55 -9.24
N ARG A 305 13.67 -10.41 -8.97
CA ARG A 305 12.25 -10.19 -9.20
C ARG A 305 12.04 -8.98 -10.08
N GLY A 306 10.96 -8.97 -10.84
CA GLY A 306 10.54 -7.83 -11.61
C GLY A 306 9.03 -7.64 -11.60
N LEU A 307 8.62 -6.43 -11.93
CA LEU A 307 7.21 -6.06 -12.08
C LEU A 307 7.08 -5.15 -13.30
N ALA A 308 6.17 -5.50 -14.21
CA ALA A 308 5.84 -4.67 -15.35
C ALA A 308 4.40 -4.16 -15.23
N ARG A 309 4.19 -2.88 -15.57
CA ARG A 309 2.87 -2.28 -15.73
C ARG A 309 2.70 -1.89 -17.19
N LEU A 310 1.74 -2.53 -17.82
CA LEU A 310 1.43 -2.39 -19.23
C LEU A 310 0.19 -1.50 -19.39
N VAL A 311 0.22 -0.62 -20.38
CA VAL A 311 -0.96 0.14 -20.83
C VAL A 311 -1.00 0.12 -22.35
N ALA A 312 -2.16 0.41 -22.92
CA ALA A 312 -2.33 0.42 -24.37
C ALA A 312 -1.52 1.57 -25.01
N GLU A 313 -0.73 1.25 -26.03
CA GLU A 313 -0.12 2.24 -26.90
C GLU A 313 -1.14 2.76 -27.91
N GLU A 314 -1.48 4.04 -27.83
CA GLU A 314 -2.34 4.71 -28.81
C GLU A 314 -1.55 5.04 -30.09
N PRO A 315 -2.14 4.89 -31.30
CA PRO A 315 -3.50 4.42 -31.61
C PRO A 315 -3.62 2.89 -31.82
N PHE A 316 -2.52 2.14 -31.65
CA PHE A 316 -2.42 0.74 -32.09
C PHE A 316 -3.01 -0.28 -31.10
N ALA A 317 -3.47 0.18 -29.92
CA ALA A 317 -4.00 -0.62 -28.82
C ALA A 317 -3.10 -1.80 -28.38
N THR A 318 -1.80 -1.73 -28.68
CA THR A 318 -0.83 -2.77 -28.30
C THR A 318 -0.37 -2.52 -26.87
N MET A 319 -0.43 -3.54 -26.01
CA MET A 319 -0.02 -3.41 -24.61
C MET A 319 1.50 -3.36 -24.48
N ARG A 320 2.03 -2.23 -24.01
CA ARG A 320 3.46 -2.01 -23.77
C ARG A 320 3.71 -1.47 -22.37
N ALA A 321 4.94 -1.65 -21.89
CA ALA A 321 5.31 -1.25 -20.55
C ALA A 321 5.35 0.27 -20.40
N LEU A 322 4.48 0.79 -19.54
CA LEU A 322 4.62 2.09 -18.91
C LEU A 322 5.79 2.08 -17.94
N SER A 323 5.98 0.98 -17.20
CA SER A 323 7.12 0.79 -16.32
C SER A 323 7.53 -0.66 -16.22
N VAL A 324 8.83 -0.93 -16.25
CA VAL A 324 9.43 -2.21 -15.86
C VAL A 324 10.36 -1.95 -14.68
N PHE A 325 10.17 -2.71 -13.62
CA PHE A 325 11.01 -2.75 -12.45
C PHE A 325 11.76 -4.08 -12.41
N VAL A 326 13.06 -4.06 -12.15
CA VAL A 326 13.86 -5.25 -11.84
C VAL A 326 14.69 -4.99 -10.59
N VAL A 327 14.75 -5.98 -9.71
CA VAL A 327 15.44 -5.88 -8.43
C VAL A 327 16.12 -7.18 -8.04
N MET A 328 17.30 -7.07 -7.43
CA MET A 328 17.95 -8.19 -6.77
C MET A 328 17.14 -8.58 -5.53
N ASP A 329 16.68 -9.82 -5.50
CA ASP A 329 15.93 -10.35 -4.35
C ASP A 329 16.91 -10.90 -3.32
N ASP A 330 17.79 -11.79 -3.75
CA ASP A 330 18.80 -12.43 -2.90
C ASP A 330 20.09 -12.74 -3.66
N LEU A 331 21.20 -12.77 -2.93
CA LEU A 331 22.44 -13.37 -3.41
C LEU A 331 22.39 -14.89 -3.20
N LYS A 332 22.76 -15.64 -4.23
CA LYS A 332 22.76 -17.12 -4.17
C LYS A 332 23.70 -17.61 -3.06
N GLY A 333 23.18 -18.42 -2.14
CA GLY A 333 23.90 -18.93 -0.97
C GLY A 333 23.98 -17.96 0.22
N HIS A 334 23.36 -16.79 0.11
CA HIS A 334 23.30 -15.76 1.14
C HIS A 334 21.90 -15.13 1.24
N GLU A 335 20.89 -15.96 1.00
CA GLU A 335 19.47 -15.66 1.19
C GLU A 335 19.17 -15.36 2.67
N GLU A 336 17.99 -14.83 2.96
CA GLU A 336 17.52 -14.70 4.35
C GLU A 336 17.38 -16.06 5.03
N ALA A 337 17.97 -16.19 6.22
CA ALA A 337 18.06 -17.46 6.95
C ALA A 337 16.70 -17.98 7.45
N GLY A 338 15.73 -17.10 7.67
CA GLY A 338 14.41 -17.48 8.19
C GLY A 338 14.44 -17.77 9.69
N CYS A 339 13.81 -18.86 10.12
CA CYS A 339 13.79 -19.28 11.52
C CYS A 339 14.98 -20.17 11.88
N ASP A 340 15.42 -20.11 13.14
CA ASP A 340 16.41 -21.04 13.67
C ASP A 340 15.83 -22.47 13.70
N ASN A 341 16.47 -23.40 12.98
CA ASN A 341 15.92 -24.73 12.69
C ASN A 341 16.05 -25.78 13.82
N GLY A 342 16.23 -25.44 15.11
CA GLY A 342 16.76 -26.45 16.05
C GLY A 342 16.47 -26.39 17.55
N LEU A 343 16.59 -27.57 18.15
CA LEU A 343 16.85 -27.85 19.56
C LEU A 343 18.31 -27.48 19.88
N PHE A 344 18.54 -26.41 20.65
CA PHE A 344 19.87 -25.91 20.97
C PHE A 344 20.69 -26.95 21.77
N GLY A 345 21.74 -27.48 21.15
CA GLY A 345 22.53 -28.59 21.71
C GLY A 345 21.71 -29.85 22.02
N GLY A 346 20.54 -30.06 21.40
CA GLY A 346 19.65 -31.15 21.82
C GLY A 346 19.07 -30.97 23.23
N HIS A 347 18.77 -29.73 23.63
CA HIS A 347 18.36 -29.28 24.98
C HIS A 347 19.49 -29.17 26.02
N THR A 348 20.77 -29.29 25.63
CA THR A 348 21.89 -29.12 26.58
C THR A 348 22.41 -27.69 26.67
N ILE A 349 21.97 -26.78 25.80
CA ILE A 349 22.37 -25.38 25.81
C ILE A 349 21.12 -24.53 26.01
N THR A 350 21.16 -23.63 26.99
CA THR A 350 20.08 -22.70 27.24
C THR A 350 20.06 -21.60 26.19
N TRP A 351 18.89 -21.03 25.95
CA TRP A 351 18.76 -19.90 25.05
C TRP A 351 19.62 -18.69 25.47
N ASN A 352 19.81 -18.48 26.78
CA ASN A 352 20.66 -17.42 27.30
C ASN A 352 22.13 -17.63 26.90
N GLU A 353 22.65 -18.85 27.01
CA GLU A 353 24.03 -19.16 26.58
C GLU A 353 24.22 -18.90 25.07
N VAL A 354 23.25 -19.29 24.24
CA VAL A 354 23.27 -19.00 22.80
C VAL A 354 23.31 -17.49 22.55
N MET A 355 22.48 -16.73 23.26
CA MET A 355 22.41 -15.28 23.08
C MET A 355 23.62 -14.53 23.64
N ASP A 356 24.20 -15.00 24.74
CA ASP A 356 25.40 -14.41 25.33
C ASP A 356 26.62 -14.63 24.43
N GLU A 357 26.77 -15.82 23.82
CA GLU A 357 27.81 -16.08 22.82
C GLU A 357 27.65 -15.18 21.59
N ARG A 358 26.43 -15.11 21.04
CA ARG A 358 26.10 -14.24 19.89
C ARG A 358 26.41 -12.77 20.19
N ARG A 359 25.99 -12.30 21.37
CA ARG A 359 26.23 -10.92 21.83
C ARG A 359 27.73 -10.67 21.99
N ALA A 360 28.46 -11.52 22.70
CA ALA A 360 29.89 -11.36 22.92
C ALA A 360 30.67 -11.29 21.60
N ARG A 361 30.34 -12.15 20.64
CA ARG A 361 30.97 -12.12 19.31
C ARG A 361 30.74 -10.78 18.61
N ILE A 362 29.49 -10.29 18.58
CA ILE A 362 29.12 -9.03 17.91
C ILE A 362 29.69 -7.80 18.64
N GLU A 363 29.67 -7.78 19.98
CA GLU A 363 30.20 -6.67 20.76
C GLU A 363 31.73 -6.54 20.66
N ASN A 364 32.44 -7.65 20.47
CA ASN A 364 33.90 -7.67 20.37
C ASN A 364 34.42 -7.23 18.98
N ASP A 365 33.80 -7.71 17.90
CA ASP A 365 34.19 -7.34 16.52
C ASP A 365 32.96 -7.26 15.59
N PRO A 366 32.18 -6.17 15.65
CA PRO A 366 31.03 -6.02 14.76
C PRO A 366 31.51 -5.76 13.32
N GLU A 367 30.88 -6.41 12.33
CA GLU A 367 31.13 -6.07 10.92
C GLU A 367 30.51 -4.72 10.56
N VAL A 368 29.33 -4.45 11.13
CA VAL A 368 28.57 -3.21 10.91
C VAL A 368 28.24 -2.55 12.24
N LEU A 369 28.53 -1.25 12.34
CA LEU A 369 28.01 -0.39 13.40
C LEU A 369 26.87 0.47 12.86
N ILE A 370 25.70 0.39 13.50
CA ILE A 370 24.56 1.27 13.22
C ILE A 370 24.49 2.33 14.30
N ILE A 371 24.51 3.60 13.91
CA ILE A 371 24.35 4.74 14.82
C ILE A 371 22.90 5.23 14.74
N GLY A 372 22.13 4.97 15.80
CA GLY A 372 20.71 5.30 15.93
C GLY A 372 19.83 4.05 16.03
N GLY A 373 19.04 3.96 17.11
CA GLY A 373 18.07 2.89 17.41
C GLY A 373 16.61 3.30 17.19
N GLY A 374 16.35 4.25 16.28
CA GLY A 374 15.00 4.55 15.80
C GLY A 374 14.49 3.49 14.81
N GLN A 375 13.31 3.70 14.22
CA GLN A 375 12.67 2.69 13.35
C GLN A 375 13.56 2.23 12.19
N SER A 376 14.30 3.16 11.56
CA SER A 376 15.20 2.80 10.45
C SER A 376 16.39 1.95 10.91
N GLY A 377 16.98 2.28 12.06
CA GLY A 377 18.13 1.55 12.60
C GLY A 377 17.78 0.12 13.00
N VAL A 378 16.64 -0.07 13.69
CA VAL A 378 16.21 -1.42 14.10
C VAL A 378 15.70 -2.26 12.94
N HIS A 379 15.09 -1.66 11.90
CA HIS A 379 14.75 -2.39 10.67
C HIS A 379 16.01 -2.86 9.94
N VAL A 380 17.02 -2.00 9.79
CA VAL A 380 18.30 -2.37 9.19
C VAL A 380 18.97 -3.49 9.98
N ALA A 381 19.04 -3.37 11.31
CA ALA A 381 19.62 -4.39 12.17
C ALA A 381 18.90 -5.75 12.04
N ALA A 382 17.57 -5.75 12.02
CA ALA A 382 16.78 -6.98 11.84
C ALA A 382 17.02 -7.61 10.46
N ARG A 383 17.09 -6.81 9.40
CA ARG A 383 17.44 -7.29 8.06
C ARG A 383 18.84 -7.90 8.04
N PHE A 384 19.81 -7.21 8.63
CA PHE A 384 21.21 -7.64 8.65
C PHE A 384 21.38 -8.93 9.45
N LYS A 385 20.63 -9.10 10.56
CA LYS A 385 20.55 -10.36 11.28
C LYS A 385 20.06 -11.50 10.38
N GLN A 386 18.94 -11.31 9.68
CA GLN A 386 18.38 -12.32 8.77
C GLN A 386 19.34 -12.68 7.61
N MET A 387 20.24 -11.76 7.25
CA MET A 387 21.27 -11.96 6.21
C MET A 387 22.64 -12.35 6.78
N ASN A 388 22.72 -12.73 8.06
CA ASN A 388 23.95 -13.13 8.74
C ASN A 388 25.07 -12.09 8.61
N ILE A 389 24.78 -10.84 8.93
CA ILE A 389 25.73 -9.72 9.01
C ILE A 389 25.86 -9.29 10.49
N PRO A 390 26.97 -9.60 11.18
CA PRO A 390 27.24 -9.20 12.56
C PRO A 390 27.12 -7.68 12.76
N THR A 391 26.10 -7.27 13.52
CA THR A 391 25.67 -5.86 13.59
C THR A 391 25.46 -5.41 15.02
N LEU A 392 26.06 -4.28 15.39
CA LEU A 392 25.84 -3.60 16.66
C LEU A 392 25.11 -2.28 16.44
N VAL A 393 24.03 -2.04 17.20
CA VAL A 393 23.30 -0.77 17.19
C VAL A 393 23.70 0.07 18.41
N VAL A 394 23.95 1.36 18.22
CA VAL A 394 24.23 2.33 19.27
C VAL A 394 23.12 3.38 19.32
N GLU A 395 22.45 3.51 20.46
CA GLU A 395 21.33 4.43 20.70
C GLU A 395 21.62 5.33 21.90
N LYS A 396 21.48 6.65 21.70
CA LYS A 396 21.79 7.65 22.74
C LYS A 396 20.78 7.67 23.88
N ASN A 397 19.53 7.31 23.62
CA ASN A 397 18.50 7.27 24.64
C ASN A 397 18.63 6.02 25.53
N GLN A 398 18.00 6.09 26.69
CA GLN A 398 17.99 5.03 27.68
C GLN A 398 17.30 3.77 27.18
N ARG A 399 16.23 3.92 26.39
CA ARG A 399 15.49 2.82 25.79
C ARG A 399 15.28 3.03 24.30
N ILE A 400 15.20 1.92 23.58
CA ILE A 400 14.70 1.91 22.20
C ILE A 400 13.28 2.49 22.20
N GLY A 401 12.97 3.31 21.19
CA GLY A 401 11.67 3.99 21.07
C GLY A 401 11.55 5.31 21.86
N ASP A 402 12.51 5.68 22.70
CA ASP A 402 12.45 6.95 23.45
C ASP A 402 12.50 8.20 22.54
N ASN A 403 13.00 8.06 21.31
CA ASN A 403 12.90 9.08 20.27
C ASN A 403 11.44 9.44 19.91
N TRP A 404 10.50 8.53 20.17
CA TRP A 404 9.05 8.72 20.03
C TRP A 404 8.38 9.09 21.36
N ARG A 405 8.66 8.38 22.47
CA ARG A 405 8.09 8.69 23.80
C ARG A 405 8.34 10.13 24.24
N LYS A 406 9.50 10.70 23.91
CA LYS A 406 9.88 12.06 24.28
C LYS A 406 9.24 13.16 23.41
N ARG A 407 8.45 12.81 22.38
CA ARG A 407 7.68 13.80 21.58
C ARG A 407 6.47 14.33 22.37
N TYR A 408 5.66 15.21 21.79
CA TYR A 408 4.45 15.74 22.46
C TYR A 408 3.34 14.68 22.59
N PRO A 409 2.57 14.64 23.69
CA PRO A 409 1.60 13.58 24.00
C PRO A 409 0.52 13.28 22.97
N THR A 410 0.07 14.29 22.23
CA THR A 410 -1.00 14.16 21.24
C THR A 410 -0.53 13.55 19.91
N LEU A 411 0.79 13.35 19.73
CA LEU A 411 1.34 12.83 18.47
C LEU A 411 0.81 11.42 18.16
N SER A 412 0.20 11.29 17.00
CA SER A 412 -0.09 10.03 16.33
C SER A 412 0.49 10.05 14.91
N LEU A 413 0.76 8.87 14.35
CA LEU A 413 1.21 8.79 12.97
C LEU A 413 0.12 9.30 12.01
N HIS A 414 0.49 10.14 11.04
CA HIS A 414 -0.40 10.59 9.97
C HIS A 414 -0.69 9.50 8.93
N THR A 415 0.04 8.39 9.00
CA THR A 415 -0.04 7.25 8.10
C THR A 415 -0.70 6.06 8.79
N PRO A 416 -1.54 5.29 8.09
CA PRO A 416 -2.25 4.16 8.67
C PRO A 416 -1.29 3.03 9.09
N LYS A 417 -1.71 2.21 10.04
CA LYS A 417 -0.90 1.14 10.63
C LYS A 417 -0.46 0.08 9.62
N THR A 418 -1.22 -0.15 8.56
CA THR A 418 -0.84 -1.06 7.46
C THR A 418 0.40 -0.56 6.73
N TYR A 419 0.49 0.75 6.48
CA TYR A 419 1.66 1.41 5.91
C TYR A 419 2.84 1.45 6.90
N SER A 420 2.59 1.79 8.16
CA SER A 420 3.63 2.03 9.17
C SER A 420 4.07 0.79 9.95
N SER A 421 3.73 -0.39 9.45
CA SER A 421 4.04 -1.68 10.06
C SER A 421 5.55 -1.90 10.30
N LEU A 422 5.94 -2.76 11.25
CA LEU A 422 7.36 -3.10 11.45
C LEU A 422 7.76 -4.25 10.52
N LEU A 423 9.03 -4.25 10.06
CA LEU A 423 9.59 -5.34 9.27
C LEU A 423 9.45 -6.67 10.04
N TYR A 424 8.99 -7.76 9.42
CA TYR A 424 8.78 -9.08 10.06
C TYR A 424 7.79 -9.12 11.24
N GLN A 425 7.20 -8.01 11.65
CA GLN A 425 6.33 -7.96 12.83
C GLN A 425 5.21 -6.94 12.66
N PRO A 426 4.12 -7.31 11.96
CA PRO A 426 2.99 -6.42 11.82
C PRO A 426 2.37 -5.97 13.14
N TYR A 427 1.78 -4.78 13.17
CA TYR A 427 1.06 -4.33 14.35
C TYR A 427 -0.14 -5.23 14.66
N PRO A 428 -0.48 -5.45 15.94
CA PRO A 428 -1.68 -6.18 16.34
C PRO A 428 -2.97 -5.65 15.71
N HIS A 429 -3.93 -6.53 15.45
CA HIS A 429 -5.21 -6.17 14.83
C HIS A 429 -5.99 -5.12 15.64
N ASN A 430 -5.86 -5.10 16.96
CA ASN A 430 -6.52 -4.15 17.86
C ASN A 430 -5.83 -2.78 17.97
N TYR A 431 -4.70 -2.55 17.31
CA TYR A 431 -4.07 -1.22 17.30
C TYR A 431 -4.95 -0.18 16.59
N PRO A 432 -4.94 1.09 17.06
CA PRO A 432 -5.56 2.20 16.34
C PRO A 432 -5.06 2.28 14.89
N LEU A 433 -5.91 2.75 13.98
CA LEU A 433 -5.54 2.94 12.58
C LEU A 433 -4.32 3.88 12.46
N PHE A 434 -4.33 4.99 13.17
CA PHE A 434 -3.22 5.92 13.29
C PHE A 434 -2.55 5.70 14.65
N VAL A 435 -1.34 5.15 14.64
CA VAL A 435 -0.71 4.64 15.87
C VAL A 435 -0.17 5.81 16.71
N PRO A 436 -0.57 5.96 17.99
CA PRO A 436 -0.03 6.98 18.90
C PRO A 436 1.46 6.77 19.20
N ARG A 437 2.19 7.85 19.53
CA ARG A 437 3.64 7.83 19.75
C ARG A 437 4.10 6.81 20.79
N ASP A 438 3.33 6.62 21.86
CA ASP A 438 3.68 5.70 22.94
C ASP A 438 3.57 4.25 22.47
N LYS A 439 2.52 3.93 21.69
CA LYS A 439 2.37 2.60 21.07
C LYS A 439 3.47 2.33 20.05
N VAL A 440 3.89 3.32 19.26
CA VAL A 440 5.05 3.18 18.35
C VAL A 440 6.31 2.86 19.15
N ALA A 441 6.58 3.64 20.19
CA ALA A 441 7.76 3.48 21.02
C ALA A 441 7.83 2.10 21.69
N ASP A 442 6.74 1.67 22.32
CA ASP A 442 6.65 0.36 23.00
C ASP A 442 6.78 -0.79 22.00
N SER A 443 6.23 -0.61 20.79
CA SER A 443 6.39 -1.60 19.72
C SER A 443 7.84 -1.70 19.25
N LEU A 444 8.57 -0.57 19.14
CA LEU A 444 9.99 -0.59 18.75
C LEU A 444 10.88 -1.24 19.83
N GLU A 445 10.61 -0.95 21.10
CA GLU A 445 11.32 -1.58 22.21
C GLU A 445 11.09 -3.08 22.24
N HIS A 446 9.83 -3.51 22.12
CA HIS A 446 9.48 -4.92 22.04
C HIS A 446 10.07 -5.59 20.77
N TYR A 447 10.05 -4.89 19.64
CA TYR A 447 10.61 -5.35 18.38
C TYR A 447 12.11 -5.65 18.48
N ALA A 448 12.88 -4.79 19.15
CA ALA A 448 14.30 -5.04 19.36
C ALA A 448 14.55 -6.33 20.18
N VAL A 449 13.66 -6.66 21.11
CA VAL A 449 13.73 -7.91 21.89
C VAL A 449 13.34 -9.11 21.03
N VAL A 450 12.19 -9.06 20.35
CA VAL A 450 11.66 -10.18 19.54
C VAL A 450 12.57 -10.50 18.36
N GLN A 451 13.16 -9.49 17.73
CA GLN A 451 14.13 -9.69 16.66
C GLN A 451 15.54 -9.97 17.21
N GLU A 452 15.73 -9.99 18.53
CA GLU A 452 16.99 -10.29 19.24
C GLU A 452 18.16 -9.41 18.76
N LEU A 453 17.89 -8.11 18.62
CA LEU A 453 18.87 -7.14 18.16
C LEU A 453 19.88 -6.82 19.27
N ILE A 454 21.17 -6.69 18.90
CA ILE A 454 22.21 -6.28 19.84
C ILE A 454 22.31 -4.75 19.83
N CYS A 455 21.74 -4.14 20.88
CA CYS A 455 21.65 -2.69 21.02
C CYS A 455 22.37 -2.21 22.28
N TRP A 456 23.27 -1.25 22.14
CA TRP A 456 23.80 -0.45 23.23
C TRP A 456 22.97 0.82 23.37
N THR A 457 22.13 0.89 24.40
CA THR A 457 21.43 2.12 24.79
C THR A 457 22.32 2.99 25.69
N ASN A 458 21.92 4.23 25.97
CA ASN A 458 22.76 5.25 26.64
C ASN A 458 24.17 5.34 26.02
N SER A 459 24.22 5.24 24.69
CA SER A 459 25.47 5.13 23.95
C SER A 459 25.48 6.07 22.76
N GLN A 460 26.59 6.80 22.57
CA GLN A 460 26.72 7.75 21.47
C GLN A 460 28.12 7.73 20.86
N ALA A 461 28.18 7.88 19.54
CA ALA A 461 29.44 8.05 18.83
C ALA A 461 30.08 9.40 19.19
N LEU A 462 31.38 9.38 19.43
CA LEU A 462 32.19 10.55 19.73
C LEU A 462 32.90 11.09 18.47
N PRO A 463 33.32 12.36 18.47
CA PRO A 463 34.17 12.93 17.43
C PRO A 463 35.45 12.13 17.16
N GLY A 464 35.86 12.12 15.89
CA GLY A 464 37.16 11.57 15.46
C GLY A 464 37.09 10.17 14.87
N ALA A 465 35.98 9.81 14.22
CA ALA A 465 35.93 8.57 13.44
C ALA A 465 36.93 8.63 12.27
N GLN A 466 37.70 7.56 12.08
CA GLN A 466 38.72 7.44 11.05
C GLN A 466 38.49 6.18 10.23
N TYR A 467 38.68 6.25 8.91
CA TYR A 467 38.62 5.09 8.03
C TYR A 467 40.04 4.75 7.57
N ASP A 468 40.45 3.50 7.77
CA ASP A 468 41.70 2.99 7.24
C ASP A 468 41.44 2.26 5.90
N PRO A 469 41.93 2.78 4.76
CA PRO A 469 41.73 2.16 3.46
C PRO A 469 42.49 0.85 3.28
N GLU A 470 43.55 0.59 4.06
CA GLU A 470 44.33 -0.66 3.95
C GLU A 470 43.58 -1.82 4.61
N SER A 471 43.20 -1.68 5.89
CA SER A 471 42.39 -2.68 6.58
C SER A 471 40.90 -2.65 6.19
N LYS A 472 40.47 -1.62 5.47
CA LYS A 472 39.06 -1.34 5.11
C LYS A 472 38.13 -1.27 6.32
N ARG A 473 38.65 -0.82 7.46
CA ARG A 473 37.91 -0.72 8.72
C ARG A 473 37.88 0.71 9.21
N TRP A 474 36.81 1.02 9.91
CA TRP A 474 36.71 2.22 10.71
C TRP A 474 37.45 2.04 12.04
N MET A 475 37.85 3.14 12.64
CA MET A 475 38.10 3.28 14.06
C MET A 475 37.16 4.37 14.58
N ILE A 476 36.31 4.04 15.55
CA ILE A 476 35.35 4.99 16.12
C ILE A 476 35.25 4.80 17.63
N GLN A 477 35.21 5.92 18.36
CA GLN A 477 34.96 5.92 19.79
C GLN A 477 33.47 6.06 20.06
N VAL A 478 32.95 5.23 20.96
CA VAL A 478 31.59 5.29 21.49
C VAL A 478 31.66 5.52 22.98
N GLU A 479 30.93 6.50 23.48
CA GLU A 479 30.66 6.63 24.91
C GLU A 479 29.45 5.75 25.25
N ARG A 480 29.66 4.64 25.96
CA ARG A 480 28.65 3.68 26.42
C ARG A 480 28.51 3.80 27.93
N ASN A 481 27.35 4.24 28.43
CA ASN A 481 27.11 4.43 29.87
C ASN A 481 28.23 5.27 30.56
N GLY A 482 28.69 6.33 29.89
CA GLY A 482 29.78 7.20 30.37
C GLY A 482 31.20 6.61 30.25
N THR A 483 31.34 5.38 29.71
CA THR A 483 32.64 4.74 29.47
C THR A 483 32.99 4.78 27.99
N LYS A 484 34.22 5.16 27.64
CA LYS A 484 34.67 5.16 26.24
C LYS A 484 35.07 3.75 25.79
N VAL A 485 34.55 3.33 24.65
CA VAL A 485 34.85 2.05 23.98
C VAL A 485 35.26 2.35 22.55
N THR A 486 36.32 1.70 22.05
CA THR A 486 36.75 1.82 20.66
C THR A 486 36.26 0.61 19.86
N LEU A 487 35.54 0.88 18.77
CA LEU A 487 35.04 -0.14 17.85
C LEU A 487 35.76 -0.04 16.49
N ARG A 488 35.85 -1.17 15.79
CA ARG A 488 36.53 -1.25 14.48
C ARG A 488 35.72 -1.91 13.37
N PRO A 489 34.50 -1.44 13.05
CA PRO A 489 33.65 -2.11 12.07
C PRO A 489 34.15 -1.92 10.64
N PHE A 490 33.79 -2.84 9.73
CA PHE A 490 34.01 -2.66 8.29
C PHE A 490 33.11 -1.57 7.71
N HIS A 491 31.86 -1.49 8.17
CA HIS A 491 30.87 -0.52 7.68
C HIS A 491 30.20 0.23 8.83
N ILE A 492 29.84 1.49 8.57
CA ILE A 492 29.00 2.28 9.47
C ILE A 492 27.72 2.68 8.73
N VAL A 493 26.57 2.50 9.39
CA VAL A 493 25.26 2.97 8.92
C VAL A 493 24.78 4.09 9.85
N LEU A 494 24.53 5.26 9.28
CA LEU A 494 23.94 6.40 10.00
C LEU A 494 22.42 6.31 9.93
N ALA A 495 21.80 5.89 11.03
CA ALA A 495 20.36 5.80 11.23
C ALA A 495 19.86 6.86 12.23
N THR A 496 20.47 8.04 12.20
CA THR A 496 20.25 9.12 13.18
C THR A 496 19.02 9.99 12.91
N GLY A 497 18.22 9.64 11.90
CA GLY A 497 17.08 10.41 11.41
C GLY A 497 17.46 11.45 10.37
N ALA A 498 16.44 12.05 9.73
CA ALA A 498 16.66 12.93 8.57
C ALA A 498 17.06 14.38 8.91
N HIS A 499 17.13 14.73 10.21
CA HIS A 499 17.15 16.11 10.68
C HIS A 499 18.29 16.32 11.69
N GLY A 500 18.94 17.49 11.64
CA GLY A 500 19.96 17.91 12.59
C GLY A 500 19.39 18.41 13.92
N SER A 501 20.06 19.37 14.55
CA SER A 501 19.59 20.00 15.79
C SER A 501 18.37 20.89 15.53
N PRO A 502 17.48 21.10 16.52
CA PRO A 502 16.42 22.11 16.44
C PRO A 502 16.93 23.46 15.89
N TYR A 503 16.25 24.01 14.88
CA TYR A 503 16.62 25.31 14.32
C TYR A 503 15.82 26.41 15.03
N ILE A 504 16.49 27.20 15.87
CA ILE A 504 15.90 28.37 16.53
C ILE A 504 16.46 29.62 15.84
N PRO A 505 15.63 30.41 15.12
CA PRO A 505 16.10 31.61 14.47
C PRO A 505 16.51 32.68 15.49
N THR A 506 17.60 33.38 15.22
CA THR A 506 18.02 34.54 16.02
C THR A 506 17.09 35.72 15.72
N ILE A 507 16.22 36.06 16.67
CA ILE A 507 15.39 37.26 16.61
C ILE A 507 15.95 38.27 17.63
N PRO A 508 16.27 39.52 17.22
CA PRO A 508 16.78 40.56 18.10
C PRO A 508 15.93 40.76 19.38
N ASN A 509 16.58 41.23 20.44
CA ASN A 509 15.96 41.58 21.73
C ASN A 509 15.24 40.45 22.48
N SER A 510 15.48 39.17 22.15
CA SER A 510 14.85 38.02 22.83
C SER A 510 15.02 38.03 24.35
N ALA A 511 16.15 38.51 24.86
CA ALA A 511 16.40 38.65 26.30
C ALA A 511 15.48 39.64 27.03
N LYS A 512 14.78 40.53 26.31
CA LYS A 512 13.82 41.49 26.88
C LYS A 512 12.43 40.89 27.07
N PHE A 513 12.12 39.80 26.37
CA PHE A 513 10.81 39.19 26.39
C PHE A 513 10.54 38.55 27.76
N ARG A 514 9.43 38.93 28.39
CA ARG A 514 9.05 38.44 29.72
C ARG A 514 8.28 37.11 29.67
N GLY A 515 7.83 36.69 28.49
CA GLY A 515 7.14 35.44 28.27
C GLY A 515 8.07 34.25 28.02
N GLU A 516 7.49 33.11 27.64
CA GLU A 516 8.23 31.87 27.40
C GLU A 516 8.57 31.66 25.93
N THR A 517 9.75 31.11 25.65
CA THR A 517 10.08 30.64 24.30
C THR A 517 10.53 29.19 24.33
N LEU A 518 10.10 28.41 23.33
CA LEU A 518 10.53 27.02 23.20
C LEU A 518 10.48 26.56 21.74
N HIS A 519 11.29 25.56 21.40
CA HIS A 519 11.15 24.85 20.13
C HIS A 519 10.13 23.72 20.25
N THR A 520 9.49 23.32 19.14
CA THR A 520 8.50 22.22 19.14
C THR A 520 9.04 20.90 19.69
N SER A 521 10.35 20.66 19.62
CA SER A 521 11.01 19.50 20.23
C SER A 521 10.98 19.49 21.77
N GLN A 522 10.68 20.63 22.39
CA GLN A 522 10.53 20.80 23.84
C GLN A 522 9.05 20.96 24.24
N PHE A 523 8.12 20.98 23.28
CA PHE A 523 6.69 21.09 23.56
C PHE A 523 6.18 19.76 24.13
N LEU A 524 5.69 19.79 25.38
CA LEU A 524 5.19 18.61 26.09
C LEU A 524 3.66 18.58 26.21
N GLY A 525 2.97 19.44 25.45
CA GLY A 525 1.50 19.53 25.41
C GLY A 525 0.98 20.93 25.76
N GLY A 526 -0.22 21.23 25.26
CA GLY A 526 -0.85 22.54 25.33
C GLY A 526 -1.37 22.94 26.71
N GLN A 527 -1.49 22.00 27.65
CA GLN A 527 -2.09 22.23 28.98
C GLN A 527 -1.41 23.35 29.77
N LYS A 528 -0.09 23.51 29.63
CA LYS A 528 0.68 24.57 30.27
C LYS A 528 0.29 25.97 29.80
N PHE A 529 -0.25 26.08 28.59
CA PHE A 529 -0.55 27.34 27.92
C PHE A 529 -2.02 27.75 28.02
N ALA A 530 -2.79 27.09 28.89
CA ALA A 530 -4.18 27.47 29.16
C ALA A 530 -4.24 28.94 29.63
N GLY A 531 -5.13 29.73 29.03
CA GLY A 531 -5.26 31.16 29.29
C GLY A 531 -4.15 32.05 28.72
N MET A 532 -3.14 31.49 28.04
CA MET A 532 -2.04 32.25 27.44
C MET A 532 -2.32 32.62 25.99
N ARG A 533 -1.77 33.75 25.54
CA ARG A 533 -1.68 34.15 24.14
C ARG A 533 -0.42 33.55 23.54
N VAL A 534 -0.57 32.64 22.58
CA VAL A 534 0.55 31.86 22.05
C VAL A 534 0.72 32.12 20.56
N VAL A 535 1.96 32.35 20.14
CA VAL A 535 2.32 32.39 18.72
C VAL A 535 3.17 31.18 18.34
N VAL A 536 2.84 30.56 17.22
CA VAL A 536 3.56 29.42 16.66
C VAL A 536 4.22 29.87 15.35
N LEU A 537 5.56 29.92 15.35
CA LEU A 537 6.36 30.37 14.23
C LEU A 537 6.63 29.20 13.28
N GLY A 538 5.93 29.16 12.15
CA GLY A 538 5.99 28.08 11.16
C GLY A 538 4.60 27.59 10.76
N ALA A 539 4.50 26.91 9.61
CA ALA A 539 3.21 26.47 9.05
C ALA A 539 3.34 25.10 8.34
N GLY A 540 4.05 24.16 8.96
CA GLY A 540 4.09 22.74 8.55
C GLY A 540 3.36 21.84 9.55
N ASN A 541 3.44 20.51 9.39
CA ASN A 541 2.76 19.53 10.25
C ASN A 541 2.84 19.83 11.76
N SER A 542 4.06 20.01 12.31
CA SER A 542 4.22 20.27 13.75
C SER A 542 3.54 21.56 14.22
N SER A 543 3.43 22.58 13.35
CA SER A 543 2.72 23.81 13.69
C SER A 543 1.21 23.56 13.80
N ALA A 544 0.64 22.84 12.83
CA ALA A 544 -0.79 22.50 12.83
C ALA A 544 -1.18 21.67 14.06
N ASP A 545 -0.43 20.61 14.38
CA ASP A 545 -0.69 19.75 15.55
C ASP A 545 -0.67 20.57 16.85
N ILE A 546 0.30 21.46 16.99
CA ILE A 546 0.47 22.28 18.19
C ILE A 546 -0.60 23.35 18.27
N CYS A 547 -0.94 24.02 17.18
CA CYS A 547 -2.04 24.99 17.15
C CYS A 547 -3.37 24.34 17.57
N GLN A 548 -3.63 23.12 17.09
CA GLN A 548 -4.80 22.35 17.46
C GLN A 548 -4.81 21.98 18.94
N ASP A 549 -3.69 21.47 19.49
CA ASP A 549 -3.59 21.14 20.91
C ASP A 549 -3.70 22.37 21.80
N LEU A 550 -3.04 23.49 21.47
CA LEU A 550 -3.16 24.75 22.20
C LEU A 550 -4.60 25.28 22.24
N SER A 551 -5.28 25.28 21.09
CA SER A 551 -6.67 25.72 20.98
C SER A 551 -7.59 24.82 21.81
N PHE A 552 -7.42 23.50 21.71
CA PHE A 552 -8.21 22.54 22.48
C PHE A 552 -7.98 22.64 23.99
N ARG A 553 -6.75 22.95 24.42
CA ARG A 553 -6.34 23.06 25.83
C ARG A 553 -6.63 24.43 26.45
N GLY A 554 -7.31 25.32 25.72
CA GLY A 554 -7.82 26.58 26.25
C GLY A 554 -6.80 27.71 26.30
N ALA A 555 -5.82 27.75 25.39
CA ALA A 555 -5.05 28.97 25.17
C ALA A 555 -5.99 30.16 24.88
N ALA A 556 -5.72 31.34 25.44
CA ALA A 556 -6.55 32.53 25.24
C ALA A 556 -6.56 33.00 23.78
N SER A 557 -5.43 32.85 23.09
CA SER A 557 -5.35 33.00 21.64
C SER A 557 -4.21 32.16 21.07
N VAL A 558 -4.36 31.74 19.81
CA VAL A 558 -3.34 31.01 19.06
C VAL A 558 -3.16 31.68 17.71
N THR A 559 -1.93 32.11 17.41
CA THR A 559 -1.59 32.72 16.11
C THR A 559 -0.51 31.90 15.41
N MET A 560 -0.82 31.35 14.24
CA MET A 560 0.14 30.73 13.35
C MET A 560 0.83 31.78 12.47
N VAL A 561 2.15 31.80 12.45
CA VAL A 561 2.92 32.70 11.57
C VAL A 561 3.46 31.91 10.38
N GLN A 562 2.97 32.25 9.18
CA GLN A 562 3.37 31.63 7.92
C GLN A 562 4.31 32.55 7.13
N ARG A 563 5.58 32.15 7.02
CA ARG A 563 6.57 32.80 6.14
C ARG A 563 6.36 32.46 4.66
N SER A 564 6.34 31.16 4.36
CA SER A 564 6.30 30.63 2.99
C SER A 564 5.01 29.86 2.75
N LYS A 565 4.59 29.71 1.48
CA LYS A 565 3.38 28.97 1.12
C LYS A 565 3.47 27.51 1.62
N THR A 566 2.33 26.92 1.97
CA THR A 566 2.22 25.53 2.47
C THR A 566 1.38 24.68 1.51
N CYS A 567 1.81 23.45 1.25
CA CYS A 567 1.01 22.47 0.50
C CYS A 567 0.22 21.62 1.51
N VAL A 568 -1.11 21.55 1.34
CA VAL A 568 -2.01 20.95 2.32
C VAL A 568 -2.85 19.87 1.65
N ILE A 569 -3.02 18.75 2.34
CA ILE A 569 -3.92 17.65 1.96
C ILE A 569 -4.73 17.23 3.18
N SER A 570 -5.99 16.85 2.99
CA SER A 570 -6.80 16.33 4.10
C SER A 570 -6.33 14.94 4.53
N ALA A 571 -6.43 14.63 5.83
CA ALA A 571 -6.18 13.28 6.33
C ALA A 571 -7.12 12.24 5.69
N ARG A 572 -8.34 12.64 5.29
CA ARG A 572 -9.27 11.79 4.55
C ARG A 572 -8.69 11.36 3.20
N LYS A 573 -8.20 12.31 2.41
CA LYS A 573 -7.61 12.01 1.10
C LYS A 573 -6.30 11.24 1.26
N SER A 574 -5.44 11.68 2.17
CA SER A 574 -4.17 10.99 2.45
C SER A 574 -4.39 9.54 2.89
N LYS A 575 -5.38 9.28 3.76
CA LYS A 575 -5.77 7.93 4.16
C LYS A 575 -6.16 7.06 2.97
N LEU A 576 -7.02 7.57 2.08
CA LEU A 576 -7.46 6.83 0.89
C LEU A 576 -6.27 6.45 0.00
N ASP A 577 -5.33 7.38 -0.20
CA ASP A 577 -4.13 7.13 -1.00
C ASP A 577 -3.25 6.03 -0.39
N PHE A 578 -3.12 5.99 0.94
CA PHE A 578 -2.44 4.90 1.63
C PHE A 578 -3.20 3.58 1.57
N GLU A 579 -4.53 3.58 1.71
CA GLU A 579 -5.34 2.35 1.65
C GLU A 579 -5.31 1.70 0.26
N ILE A 580 -5.20 2.49 -0.82
CA ILE A 580 -5.00 1.99 -2.19
C ILE A 580 -3.65 1.28 -2.32
N GLY A 581 -2.58 1.86 -1.76
CA GLY A 581 -1.23 1.28 -1.82
C GLY A 581 -1.03 0.11 -0.85
N TYR A 582 -1.65 0.16 0.33
CA TYR A 582 -1.48 -0.74 1.47
C TYR A 582 -2.82 -1.22 2.00
N PRO A 583 -3.61 -1.94 1.18
CA PRO A 583 -4.89 -2.48 1.60
C PRO A 583 -4.70 -3.54 2.68
N ALA A 584 -5.65 -3.64 3.60
CA ALA A 584 -5.50 -4.43 4.83
C ALA A 584 -5.41 -5.95 4.61
N ASP A 585 -5.91 -6.44 3.48
CA ASP A 585 -5.92 -7.85 3.06
C ASP A 585 -4.69 -8.24 2.25
N ARG A 586 -3.82 -7.29 1.88
CA ARG A 586 -2.58 -7.56 1.16
C ARG A 586 -1.39 -7.61 2.14
N PRO A 587 -0.55 -8.64 2.07
CA PRO A 587 0.70 -8.69 2.82
C PRO A 587 1.56 -7.44 2.57
N VAL A 588 2.14 -6.87 3.63
CA VAL A 588 2.84 -5.59 3.58
C VAL A 588 4.04 -5.62 2.64
N GLU A 589 4.71 -6.76 2.54
CA GLU A 589 5.84 -7.01 1.65
C GLU A 589 5.46 -6.94 0.17
N ILE A 590 4.24 -7.34 -0.20
CA ILE A 590 3.71 -7.19 -1.56
C ILE A 590 3.44 -5.72 -1.85
N SER A 591 2.87 -4.97 -0.88
CA SER A 591 2.70 -3.54 -1.00
C SER A 591 4.02 -2.78 -1.10
N ASP A 592 5.02 -3.14 -0.30
CA ASP A 592 6.37 -2.57 -0.35
C ASP A 592 7.00 -2.82 -1.73
N PHE A 593 6.90 -4.05 -2.25
CA PHE A 593 7.38 -4.41 -3.59
C PHE A 593 6.67 -3.62 -4.71
N LYS A 594 5.33 -3.53 -4.67
CA LYS A 594 4.56 -2.76 -5.66
C LYS A 594 4.81 -1.26 -5.58
N ARG A 595 5.03 -0.71 -4.38
CA ARG A 595 5.42 0.69 -4.19
C ARG A 595 6.80 0.93 -4.81
N ALA A 596 7.78 0.09 -4.45
CA ALA A 596 9.12 0.16 -5.02
C ALA A 596 9.14 -0.06 -6.54
N ALA A 597 8.21 -0.82 -7.10
CA ALA A 597 8.15 -0.99 -8.55
C ALA A 597 7.76 0.28 -9.33
N THR A 598 7.30 1.34 -8.66
CA THR A 598 6.92 2.61 -9.29
C THR A 598 8.07 3.62 -9.19
N PRO A 599 8.70 4.03 -10.29
CA PRO A 599 9.66 5.13 -10.29
C PRO A 599 9.05 6.40 -9.68
N ILE A 600 9.79 7.15 -8.87
CA ILE A 600 9.27 8.38 -8.24
C ILE A 600 8.92 9.42 -9.32
N GLY A 601 9.69 9.49 -10.41
CA GLY A 601 9.34 10.32 -11.57
C GLY A 601 8.01 9.94 -12.23
N LEU A 602 7.66 8.65 -12.26
CA LEU A 602 6.34 8.20 -12.71
C LEU A 602 5.25 8.56 -11.69
N VAL A 603 5.52 8.44 -10.38
CA VAL A 603 4.60 8.93 -9.33
C VAL A 603 4.33 10.42 -9.52
N ARG A 604 5.36 11.23 -9.80
CA ARG A 604 5.23 12.67 -10.09
C ARG A 604 4.31 12.91 -11.28
N GLN A 605 4.50 12.20 -12.40
CA GLN A 605 3.64 12.30 -13.58
C GLN A 605 2.18 11.94 -13.26
N MET A 606 1.95 10.86 -12.51
CA MET A 606 0.61 10.44 -12.09
C MET A 606 -0.05 11.46 -11.15
N SER A 607 0.71 12.03 -10.21
CA SER A 607 0.22 13.06 -9.30
C SER A 607 -0.17 14.34 -10.05
N ILE A 608 0.62 14.75 -11.04
CA ILE A 608 0.28 15.90 -11.89
C ILE A 608 -0.99 15.62 -12.69
N ALA A 609 -1.11 14.42 -13.29
CA ALA A 609 -2.27 14.04 -14.10
C ALA A 609 -3.59 14.00 -13.30
N THR A 610 -3.52 13.81 -11.98
CA THR A 610 -4.69 13.72 -11.09
C THR A 610 -4.84 14.93 -10.16
N ALA A 611 -4.02 15.97 -10.35
CA ALA A 611 -3.95 17.13 -9.43
C ALA A 611 -5.29 17.85 -9.28
N ASP A 612 -6.02 18.08 -10.37
CA ASP A 612 -7.31 18.80 -10.32
C ASP A 612 -8.39 18.00 -9.58
N GLN A 613 -8.39 16.68 -9.72
CA GLN A 613 -9.29 15.79 -8.96
C GLN A 613 -8.96 15.83 -7.47
N ALA A 614 -7.66 15.83 -7.12
CA ALA A 614 -7.22 15.92 -5.74
C ALA A 614 -7.65 17.26 -5.10
N ILE A 615 -7.56 18.36 -5.84
CA ILE A 615 -8.00 19.69 -5.37
C ILE A 615 -9.51 19.75 -5.21
N ALA A 616 -10.26 19.20 -6.16
CA ALA A 616 -11.71 19.16 -6.08
C ALA A 616 -12.19 18.39 -4.83
N ALA A 617 -11.50 17.31 -4.47
CA ALA A 617 -11.82 16.51 -3.29
C ALA A 617 -11.63 17.27 -1.96
N ASP A 618 -10.70 18.22 -1.90
CA ASP A 618 -10.35 18.99 -0.70
C ASP A 618 -10.79 20.47 -0.79
N LYS A 619 -11.65 20.81 -1.77
CA LYS A 619 -12.00 22.19 -2.12
C LYS A 619 -12.44 23.04 -0.93
N ASP A 620 -13.41 22.57 -0.14
CA ASP A 620 -13.98 23.35 0.96
C ASP A 620 -12.94 23.67 2.05
N MET A 621 -12.07 22.70 2.37
CA MET A 621 -10.97 22.88 3.32
C MET A 621 -9.95 23.90 2.78
N LEU A 622 -9.54 23.76 1.52
CA LEU A 622 -8.56 24.64 0.90
C LEU A 622 -9.10 26.09 0.76
N ASP A 623 -10.36 26.25 0.37
CA ASP A 623 -11.03 27.55 0.28
C ASP A 623 -11.15 28.22 1.66
N GLY A 624 -11.51 27.44 2.69
CA GLY A 624 -11.56 27.92 4.08
C GLY A 624 -10.22 28.44 4.59
N LEU A 625 -9.14 27.70 4.32
CA LEU A 625 -7.77 28.10 4.65
C LEU A 625 -7.34 29.38 3.92
N GLN A 626 -7.63 29.48 2.62
CA GLN A 626 -7.31 30.67 1.84
C GLN A 626 -8.08 31.89 2.32
N LYS A 627 -9.38 31.74 2.63
CA LYS A 627 -10.23 32.80 3.17
C LYS A 627 -9.73 33.30 4.54
N ALA A 628 -9.18 32.41 5.36
CA ALA A 628 -8.57 32.74 6.64
C ALA A 628 -7.15 33.36 6.52
N GLY A 629 -6.63 33.54 5.31
CA GLY A 629 -5.37 34.24 5.05
C GLY A 629 -4.14 33.34 4.87
N LEU A 630 -4.27 32.02 4.95
CA LEU A 630 -3.18 31.09 4.70
C LEU A 630 -2.84 31.04 3.21
N LYS A 631 -1.56 31.18 2.85
CA LYS A 631 -1.11 31.03 1.47
C LYS A 631 -0.78 29.58 1.17
N LEU A 632 -1.49 29.03 0.19
CA LEU A 632 -1.34 27.67 -0.27
C LEU A 632 -0.59 27.59 -1.59
N TYR A 633 -0.01 26.44 -1.86
CA TYR A 633 0.48 26.04 -3.18
C TYR A 633 0.29 24.53 -3.38
N ARG A 634 0.49 24.05 -4.60
CA ARG A 634 0.13 22.68 -5.02
C ARG A 634 1.35 21.72 -5.09
N GLY A 635 2.46 22.07 -4.45
CA GLY A 635 3.77 21.47 -4.75
C GLY A 635 4.51 22.26 -5.82
N ASP A 636 5.78 21.93 -6.06
CA ASP A 636 6.68 22.75 -6.90
C ASP A 636 6.23 22.78 -8.38
N ASP A 637 5.62 21.70 -8.86
CA ASP A 637 5.12 21.47 -10.22
C ASP A 637 3.67 20.93 -10.22
N ASN A 638 2.89 21.28 -9.18
CA ASN A 638 1.54 20.75 -8.92
C ASN A 638 1.49 19.24 -8.58
N SER A 639 2.62 18.60 -8.29
CA SER A 639 2.67 17.18 -7.91
C SER A 639 2.19 16.85 -6.49
N GLY A 640 1.78 17.85 -5.71
CA GLY A 640 1.18 17.66 -4.38
C GLY A 640 2.16 17.17 -3.31
N VAL A 641 1.60 16.76 -2.18
CA VAL A 641 2.34 16.45 -0.95
C VAL A 641 3.30 15.25 -1.09
N GLY A 642 2.93 14.24 -1.88
CA GLY A 642 3.71 13.00 -2.03
C GLY A 642 5.12 13.25 -2.57
N ILE A 643 5.28 14.12 -3.58
CA ILE A 643 6.60 14.42 -4.14
C ILE A 643 7.42 15.32 -3.20
N LEU A 644 6.78 16.16 -2.39
CA LEU A 644 7.49 16.97 -1.39
C LEU A 644 8.15 16.11 -0.30
N TYR A 645 7.55 14.96 0.03
CA TYR A 645 8.16 13.99 0.92
C TYR A 645 9.51 13.49 0.37
N PHE A 646 9.54 13.07 -0.89
CA PHE A 646 10.78 12.57 -1.50
C PHE A 646 11.80 13.67 -1.78
N SER A 647 11.36 14.85 -2.21
CA SER A 647 12.28 15.93 -2.60
C SER A 647 12.93 16.66 -1.43
N ARG A 648 12.21 16.84 -0.32
CA ARG A 648 12.69 17.62 0.84
C ARG A 648 12.34 17.06 2.22
N GLY A 649 11.45 16.06 2.31
CA GLY A 649 11.04 15.48 3.59
C GLY A 649 10.18 16.41 4.46
N GLY A 650 9.58 17.46 3.88
CA GLY A 650 8.82 18.48 4.60
C GLY A 650 8.20 19.54 3.69
N GLY A 651 7.79 20.68 4.26
CA GLY A 651 7.14 21.77 3.50
C GLY A 651 5.67 21.52 3.15
N TYR A 652 5.08 20.47 3.73
CA TYR A 652 3.68 20.11 3.57
C TYR A 652 2.98 19.95 4.93
N TRP A 653 1.67 19.83 4.86
CA TRP A 653 0.78 19.62 5.98
C TRP A 653 -0.31 18.60 5.61
N ILE A 654 -0.47 17.55 6.42
CA ILE A 654 -1.62 16.65 6.37
C ILE A 654 -2.60 17.10 7.45
N ASP A 655 -3.77 17.60 7.07
CA ASP A 655 -4.73 18.16 8.03
C ASP A 655 -5.55 17.09 8.75
N VAL A 656 -5.52 17.15 10.08
CA VAL A 656 -6.30 16.32 11.02
C VAL A 656 -7.29 17.15 11.84
N GLY A 657 -7.60 18.39 11.42
CA GLY A 657 -8.61 19.26 12.03
C GLY A 657 -8.14 20.66 12.40
N CYS A 658 -6.87 21.02 12.18
CA CYS A 658 -6.41 22.39 12.39
C CYS A 658 -6.94 23.33 11.29
N ALA A 659 -7.26 22.81 10.09
CA ALA A 659 -7.84 23.62 9.02
C ALA A 659 -9.19 24.23 9.41
N ASP A 660 -10.05 23.47 10.09
CA ASP A 660 -11.35 23.96 10.59
C ASP A 660 -11.18 25.05 11.67
N LEU A 661 -10.15 24.92 12.52
CA LEU A 661 -9.83 25.93 13.54
C LEU A 661 -9.33 27.23 12.91
N ILE A 662 -8.56 27.13 11.83
CA ILE A 662 -8.12 28.29 11.04
C ILE A 662 -9.31 28.92 10.31
N ALA A 663 -10.13 28.13 9.63
CA ALA A 663 -11.28 28.60 8.87
C ALA A 663 -12.35 29.28 9.76
N SER A 664 -12.51 28.79 11.00
CA SER A 664 -13.41 29.39 11.99
C SER A 664 -12.81 30.58 12.76
N GLY A 665 -11.53 30.89 12.56
CA GLY A 665 -10.82 31.97 13.26
C GLY A 665 -10.39 31.65 14.70
N LYS A 666 -10.58 30.41 15.18
CA LYS A 666 -10.06 29.96 16.48
C LYS A 666 -8.53 29.90 16.52
N VAL A 667 -7.91 29.69 15.36
CA VAL A 667 -6.47 29.87 15.15
C VAL A 667 -6.30 30.98 14.12
N ALA A 668 -5.68 32.08 14.53
CA ALA A 668 -5.40 33.19 13.63
C ALA A 668 -4.19 32.87 12.74
N VAL A 669 -4.17 33.39 11.51
CA VAL A 669 -3.02 33.27 10.60
C VAL A 669 -2.42 34.65 10.35
N LYS A 670 -1.13 34.80 10.64
CA LYS A 670 -0.34 35.96 10.23
C LYS A 670 0.62 35.54 9.12
N GLN A 671 0.39 36.03 7.91
CA GLN A 671 1.10 35.59 6.72
C GLN A 671 2.00 36.69 6.14
N GLY A 672 3.15 36.30 5.60
CA GLY A 672 4.00 37.16 4.76
C GLY A 672 4.76 38.25 5.51
N THR A 673 4.79 38.17 6.84
CA THR A 673 5.46 39.13 7.72
C THR A 673 6.30 38.36 8.72
N GLU A 674 7.59 38.70 8.79
CA GLU A 674 8.54 37.99 9.64
C GLU A 674 8.73 38.75 10.96
N PRO A 675 8.91 38.05 12.10
CA PRO A 675 9.31 38.68 13.34
C PRO A 675 10.68 39.36 13.18
N THR A 676 10.77 40.66 13.46
CA THR A 676 11.99 41.46 13.33
C THR A 676 12.67 41.73 14.67
N SER A 677 11.92 41.73 15.77
CA SER A 677 12.44 41.91 17.12
C SER A 677 11.43 41.42 18.15
N PHE A 678 11.90 40.97 19.30
CA PHE A 678 11.08 40.88 20.50
C PHE A 678 10.82 42.25 21.11
N THR A 679 9.67 42.40 21.76
CA THR A 679 9.35 43.48 22.70
C THR A 679 9.28 42.91 24.12
N GLU A 680 8.98 43.72 25.13
CA GLU A 680 8.86 43.21 26.50
C GLU A 680 7.69 42.23 26.66
N THR A 681 6.63 42.41 25.87
CA THR A 681 5.35 41.70 25.97
C THR A 681 5.00 40.91 24.71
N GLY A 682 5.85 40.90 23.66
CA GLY A 682 5.50 40.23 22.42
C GLY A 682 6.55 40.25 21.30
N LEU A 683 6.05 40.26 20.06
CA LEU A 683 6.86 40.27 18.83
C LEU A 683 6.49 41.46 17.95
N LEU A 684 7.51 42.18 17.47
CA LEU A 684 7.42 43.15 16.39
C LEU A 684 7.65 42.45 15.04
N PHE A 685 6.84 42.80 14.05
CA PHE A 685 6.90 42.22 12.70
C PHE A 685 7.40 43.22 11.66
N SER A 686 7.76 42.71 10.48
CA SER A 686 8.27 43.50 9.34
C SER A 686 7.26 44.53 8.79
N ASP A 687 5.96 44.31 9.00
CA ASP A 687 4.89 45.27 8.68
C ASP A 687 4.69 46.34 9.77
N ARG A 688 5.58 46.39 10.77
CA ARG A 688 5.53 47.25 11.96
C ARG A 688 4.37 46.96 12.91
N SER A 689 3.60 45.89 12.70
CA SER A 689 2.62 45.44 13.68
C SER A 689 3.31 44.77 14.86
N GLU A 690 2.70 44.90 16.03
CA GLU A 690 3.12 44.21 17.26
C GLU A 690 2.04 43.20 17.67
N LEU A 691 2.47 42.02 18.09
CA LEU A 691 1.61 40.99 18.65
C LEU A 691 2.05 40.69 20.07
N GLU A 692 1.22 41.08 21.04
CA GLU A 692 1.44 40.73 22.43
C GLU A 692 1.16 39.24 22.65
N VAL A 693 2.12 38.54 23.27
CA VAL A 693 2.06 37.10 23.50
C VAL A 693 2.74 36.75 24.81
N ASP A 694 2.25 35.68 25.43
CA ASP A 694 2.82 35.14 26.65
C ASP A 694 3.79 33.98 26.34
N ALA A 695 3.67 33.37 25.16
CA ALA A 695 4.61 32.35 24.67
C ALA A 695 4.86 32.38 23.15
N VAL A 696 6.10 32.08 22.75
CA VAL A 696 6.54 31.89 21.36
C VAL A 696 7.04 30.45 21.17
N ILE A 697 6.40 29.71 20.27
CA ILE A 697 6.77 28.34 19.93
C ILE A 697 7.41 28.32 18.54
N TYR A 698 8.68 27.93 18.46
CA TYR A 698 9.41 27.80 17.21
C TYR A 698 9.10 26.45 16.53
N ALA A 699 8.21 26.47 15.53
CA ALA A 699 7.94 25.37 14.61
C ALA A 699 8.76 25.48 13.32
N THR A 700 10.05 25.76 13.50
CA THR A 700 11.00 26.21 12.46
C THR A 700 11.90 25.12 11.91
N GLY A 701 11.63 23.85 12.24
CA GLY A 701 12.35 22.69 11.71
C GLY A 701 13.71 22.49 12.37
N TYR A 702 14.67 21.96 11.61
CA TYR A 702 15.97 21.52 12.11
C TYR A 702 17.10 22.01 11.21
N SER A 703 18.30 22.13 11.78
CA SER A 703 19.53 22.45 11.06
C SER A 703 19.93 21.32 10.10
N SER A 704 20.93 21.59 9.26
CA SER A 704 21.52 20.59 8.38
C SER A 704 21.97 19.37 9.19
N TRP A 705 21.53 18.19 8.74
CA TRP A 705 21.98 16.91 9.30
C TRP A 705 23.47 16.70 9.06
N ARG A 706 24.02 17.17 7.92
CA ARG A 706 25.44 17.03 7.59
C ARG A 706 26.33 17.79 8.57
N ASP A 707 25.92 18.97 9.03
CA ASP A 707 26.68 19.74 10.03
C ASP A 707 26.83 18.98 11.35
N HIS A 708 25.82 18.18 11.71
CA HIS A 708 25.91 17.32 12.89
C HIS A 708 26.88 16.15 12.64
N MET A 709 26.79 15.49 11.48
CA MET A 709 27.67 14.35 11.15
C MET A 709 29.13 14.75 10.97
N LYS A 710 29.40 15.97 10.49
CA LYS A 710 30.75 16.55 10.39
C LYS A 710 31.47 16.62 11.73
N LYS A 711 30.74 16.76 12.83
CA LYS A 711 31.33 16.74 14.19
C LYS A 711 31.83 15.35 14.58
N ILE A 712 31.29 14.29 14.00
CA ILE A 712 31.64 12.90 14.33
C ILE A 712 32.72 12.38 13.36
N PHE A 713 32.50 12.56 12.06
CA PHE A 713 33.31 11.98 10.98
C PHE A 713 34.31 12.96 10.35
N GLY A 714 34.25 14.24 10.71
CA GLY A 714 35.06 15.28 10.07
C GLY A 714 34.45 15.79 8.77
N ASN A 715 34.93 16.96 8.34
CA ASN A 715 34.44 17.62 7.13
C ASN A 715 34.76 16.82 5.88
N GLU A 716 36.01 16.35 5.73
CA GLU A 716 36.49 15.63 4.55
C GLU A 716 35.63 14.41 4.22
N VAL A 717 35.38 13.55 5.22
CA VAL A 717 34.56 12.34 5.04
C VAL A 717 33.15 12.71 4.62
N ILE A 718 32.48 13.58 5.37
CA ILE A 718 31.08 13.91 5.08
C ILE A 718 30.95 14.65 3.76
N ASP A 719 31.82 15.62 3.46
CA ASP A 719 31.77 16.39 2.22
C ASP A 719 32.03 15.52 0.97
N SER A 720 32.76 14.40 1.11
CA SER A 720 32.96 13.42 0.03
C SER A 720 31.71 12.59 -0.31
N THR A 721 30.66 12.62 0.52
CA THR A 721 29.43 11.84 0.27
C THR A 721 28.33 12.65 -0.40
N LYS A 722 27.40 11.96 -1.08
CA LYS A 722 26.11 12.49 -1.52
C LYS A 722 25.27 13.02 -0.35
N GLU A 723 24.33 13.90 -0.65
CA GLU A 723 23.24 14.24 0.26
C GLU A 723 22.43 12.98 0.61
N MET A 724 22.00 12.86 1.86
CA MET A 724 21.28 11.67 2.35
C MET A 724 19.89 11.54 1.72
N TRP A 725 19.17 12.65 1.57
CA TRP A 725 17.78 12.67 1.10
C TRP A 725 17.61 13.68 -0.05
N GLY A 726 16.44 13.68 -0.67
CA GLY A 726 16.15 14.44 -1.87
C GLY A 726 16.37 13.61 -3.14
N LEU A 727 15.91 14.16 -4.26
CA LEU A 727 15.90 13.49 -5.56
C LEU A 727 17.12 13.88 -6.41
N ASP A 728 17.72 12.90 -7.09
CA ASP A 728 18.74 13.10 -8.12
C ASP A 728 18.10 13.35 -9.50
N GLU A 729 18.92 13.44 -10.55
CA GLU A 729 18.50 13.68 -11.94
C GLU A 729 17.65 12.57 -12.56
N GLU A 730 17.56 11.40 -11.91
CA GLU A 730 16.71 10.27 -12.29
C GLU A 730 15.45 10.16 -11.42
N ASP A 731 15.19 11.18 -10.59
CA ASP A 731 14.18 11.14 -9.54
C ASP A 731 14.40 9.97 -8.56
N GLU A 732 15.63 9.53 -8.30
CA GLU A 732 15.94 8.58 -7.24
C GLU A 732 16.38 9.29 -5.95
N ILE A 733 16.13 8.65 -4.79
CA ILE A 733 16.63 9.17 -3.51
C ILE A 733 18.16 9.17 -3.52
N ARG A 734 18.79 10.28 -3.20
CA ARG A 734 20.25 10.49 -3.40
C ARG A 734 21.16 9.51 -2.67
N GLY A 735 21.09 9.46 -1.33
CA GLY A 735 22.10 8.78 -0.50
C GLY A 735 21.56 7.70 0.44
N ALA A 736 20.29 7.77 0.85
CA ALA A 736 19.72 6.78 1.76
C ALA A 736 19.64 5.39 1.11
N TYR A 737 20.21 4.39 1.79
CA TYR A 737 20.30 2.98 1.39
C TYR A 737 21.06 2.72 0.07
N ARG A 738 21.74 3.73 -0.47
CA ARG A 738 22.52 3.69 -1.71
C ARG A 738 24.00 3.96 -1.43
N PRO A 739 24.91 3.67 -2.38
CA PRO A 739 26.29 4.13 -2.28
C PRO A 739 26.38 5.64 -2.07
N THR A 740 26.93 6.03 -0.93
CA THR A 740 27.05 7.44 -0.55
C THR A 740 28.19 8.15 -1.28
N GLY A 741 29.08 7.42 -1.95
CA GLY A 741 30.37 7.91 -2.46
C GLY A 741 31.55 7.48 -1.58
N HIS A 742 31.31 7.23 -0.29
CA HIS A 742 32.28 6.59 0.58
C HIS A 742 32.07 5.05 0.58
N PRO A 743 33.13 4.22 0.48
CA PRO A 743 33.00 2.77 0.31
C PRO A 743 32.38 2.05 1.51
N ALA A 744 32.44 2.67 2.69
CA ALA A 744 32.10 2.05 3.97
C ALA A 744 31.17 2.88 4.87
N LEU A 745 30.58 3.96 4.35
CA LEU A 745 29.61 4.79 5.08
C LEU A 745 28.27 4.77 4.37
N TRP A 746 27.21 4.46 5.10
CA TRP A 746 25.86 4.29 4.57
C TRP A 746 24.86 5.13 5.35
N TYR A 747 23.76 5.53 4.71
CA TYR A 747 22.70 6.31 5.35
C TYR A 747 21.40 5.52 5.39
N ALA A 748 20.70 5.54 6.52
CA ALA A 748 19.38 4.94 6.69
C ALA A 748 18.40 5.99 7.22
N ALA A 749 17.52 6.47 6.32
CA ALA A 749 16.53 7.51 6.62
C ALA A 749 15.15 7.10 6.08
N GLY A 750 14.21 8.05 6.03
CA GLY A 750 12.86 7.81 5.55
C GLY A 750 11.92 7.27 6.63
N ASP A 751 10.75 6.83 6.18
CA ASP A 751 9.71 6.28 7.04
C ASP A 751 9.83 4.75 7.22
N PHE A 752 8.78 4.14 7.79
CA PHE A 752 8.73 2.70 8.00
C PHE A 752 8.82 1.92 6.68
N ALA A 753 8.06 2.31 5.65
CA ALA A 753 8.01 1.61 4.38
C ALA A 753 9.31 1.74 3.58
N ASP A 754 9.93 2.92 3.59
CA ASP A 754 11.25 3.10 2.98
C ASP A 754 12.27 2.15 3.59
N SER A 755 12.33 2.10 4.93
CA SER A 755 13.29 1.27 5.62
C SER A 755 13.02 -0.23 5.49
N ARG A 756 11.75 -0.66 5.54
CA ARG A 756 11.39 -2.07 5.36
C ARG A 756 11.92 -2.62 4.03
N PHE A 757 11.70 -1.88 2.94
CA PHE A 757 12.14 -2.27 1.61
C PHE A 757 13.66 -2.06 1.42
N ALA A 758 14.16 -0.84 1.66
CA ALA A 758 15.51 -0.45 1.26
C ALA A 758 16.61 -1.03 2.17
N SER A 759 16.28 -1.46 3.38
CA SER A 759 17.22 -2.22 4.24
C SER A 759 17.75 -3.47 3.56
N LYS A 760 16.92 -4.18 2.77
CA LYS A 760 17.32 -5.37 2.00
C LYS A 760 18.38 -5.02 0.96
N GLN A 761 18.13 -3.95 0.21
CA GLN A 761 19.01 -3.51 -0.87
C GLN A 761 20.39 -3.12 -0.32
N MET A 762 20.42 -2.35 0.78
CA MET A 762 21.67 -2.03 1.46
C MET A 762 22.38 -3.27 2.01
N ALA A 763 21.64 -4.23 2.57
CA ALA A 763 22.21 -5.48 3.08
C ALA A 763 22.87 -6.32 1.96
N LEU A 764 22.20 -6.48 0.81
CA LEU A 764 22.77 -7.14 -0.37
C LEU A 764 24.04 -6.44 -0.84
N HIS A 765 24.02 -5.12 -0.84
CA HIS A 765 25.17 -4.30 -1.21
C HIS A 765 26.37 -4.50 -0.29
N ILE A 766 26.15 -4.54 1.02
CA ILE A 766 27.20 -4.76 2.02
C ILE A 766 27.69 -6.21 1.95
N LYS A 767 26.77 -7.18 1.89
CA LYS A 767 27.11 -8.60 1.79
C LYS A 767 27.96 -8.89 0.56
N ALA A 768 27.62 -8.31 -0.59
CA ALA A 768 28.42 -8.42 -1.81
C ALA A 768 29.82 -7.81 -1.67
N ALA A 769 29.97 -6.73 -0.90
CA ALA A 769 31.29 -6.14 -0.62
C ALA A 769 32.13 -7.06 0.27
N LEU A 770 31.54 -7.61 1.34
CA LEU A 770 32.19 -8.55 2.26
C LEU A 770 32.62 -9.84 1.55
N LEU A 771 31.84 -10.29 0.56
CA LEU A 771 32.14 -11.47 -0.26
C LEU A 771 33.06 -11.16 -1.47
N ASN A 772 33.49 -9.91 -1.65
CA ASN A 772 34.27 -9.45 -2.81
C ASN A 772 33.61 -9.74 -4.18
N LEU A 773 32.28 -9.72 -4.24
CA LEU A 773 31.50 -9.95 -5.47
C LEU A 773 31.35 -8.69 -6.33
N LYS A 774 31.65 -7.50 -5.76
CA LYS A 774 31.70 -6.24 -6.50
C LYS A 774 32.96 -6.19 -7.35
N LYS A 775 32.89 -6.69 -8.59
CA LYS A 775 33.95 -6.41 -9.58
C LYS A 775 34.03 -4.89 -9.82
N PRO A 776 35.22 -4.32 -10.09
CA PRO A 776 35.29 -2.98 -10.63
C PRO A 776 34.47 -2.96 -11.93
N GLN A 777 33.52 -2.03 -12.02
CA GLN A 777 32.76 -1.78 -13.25
C GLN A 777 33.64 -1.11 -14.30
#